data_AF-B7JY46-F1
#
_entry.id   AF-B7JY46-F1
#
_cell.length_a   1.000
_cell.length_b   1.000
_cell.length_c   1.000
_cell.angle_alpha   90.00
_cell.angle_beta   90.00
_cell.angle_gamma   90.00
#
_symmetry.space_group_name_H-M   'P 1'
#
loop_
_entity.id
_entity.type
_entity.pdbx_description
1 polymer ?
#
loop_
_entity_poly.entity_id
_entity_poly.type
_entity_poly.pdbx_seq_one_letter_code
_entity_poly.pdbx_strand_id
1 'polypeptide(L)'
;MPKKSNLGSSTLTKPRKRRSLKARLWRSRFLPLHLATLVMLVGVGLFIALSLSWLLGNPTITNLALSIHQQQLDPPWFVRVPETPYRQFLIGIFVALVGIILAITQTVPKPTRWTKAIIAGILIALAVRYLFWRILATLNLSNALTGILALTLLFLEIPFVLAGLPQLFWVSNTRNYSKQADGYEIAVKQGKYRPTVDIFIPTYNEPESIVRRTIIGCQAIDYEPKTIYLLDDGQRSPIESLAQELGCNYITRSDRRHYKAGNLNNALQYTQGDLIAVFDADFVPTRNFLLRTVGFFQQPDIGIVQSHQNYYNPDAIVRNLGLAQYLTSNREGFSRYVQPTLDSVGATVCDGSAFVVRRRDLDKIGGFVTESLCEDYFTGILLDSHHQKVIYLDENLSAGLAAESLNDYVGQYQRWLMGSLQAFFIKTNPLTLSGLTLRQRMAHLMSLVYWLTGFPRLLILLVPIICGLASIFPIIITPDDWLYFLFLPHLLLLFSMHWLSDRSTSMLLSEIYTIIHAIPFSLTAVQVFLRPFSRAFQVTPKGFLSDGFRVNAWLTIPLGLLWLGNGGMLVNFLWQRIYNPQGLPAGFADIWGGTGGILVFWWVYNLIFLGLAILACIDPPKPETCEWFKLERPMVLSWENSLIKGITHLVSEKGARVRVNTKSQEKLNISCGDVISMEIKLNEWPGNLRVEGRVTKIINTKGHCIKEIDIKFEGMTSQQYRHLVELLFCRPGQWVRREHPNELITLIALGKRLLRPRFLLNNDEAIDAISIH
;
A
#
# COMPACT_ATOMS: atom_id res chain seq x y z
N MET A 1 7.36 64.71 -27.21
CA MET A 1 7.10 66.12 -26.87
C MET A 1 5.65 66.26 -26.41
N PRO A 2 5.32 67.17 -25.48
CA PRO A 2 5.12 66.89 -24.05
C PRO A 2 3.69 67.28 -23.55
N LYS A 3 3.29 67.02 -22.30
CA LYS A 3 3.40 67.97 -21.16
C LYS A 3 2.89 67.28 -19.87
N LYS A 4 3.72 67.15 -18.83
CA LYS A 4 3.90 68.07 -17.66
C LYS A 4 2.70 68.05 -16.70
N SER A 5 2.77 67.37 -15.56
CA SER A 5 3.46 67.74 -14.29
C SER A 5 2.76 68.88 -13.54
N ASN A 6 2.28 68.66 -12.30
CA ASN A 6 3.00 68.95 -11.05
C ASN A 6 2.09 69.33 -9.86
N LEU A 7 2.58 68.90 -8.67
CA LEU A 7 2.46 69.51 -7.33
C LEU A 7 1.06 69.48 -6.67
N GLY A 8 0.89 69.21 -5.37
CA GLY A 8 1.82 69.02 -4.27
C GLY A 8 1.07 69.20 -2.93
N SER A 9 1.43 68.36 -1.97
CA SER A 9 1.51 68.58 -0.50
C SER A 9 0.29 68.91 0.39
N SER A 10 0.30 68.17 1.51
CA SER A 10 0.11 68.57 2.93
C SER A 10 -1.30 68.60 3.56
N THR A 11 -1.57 67.50 4.28
CA THR A 11 -1.93 67.41 5.72
C THR A 11 -2.91 68.42 6.33
N LEU A 12 -4.04 67.90 6.86
CA LEU A 12 -4.30 67.89 8.31
C LEU A 12 -5.55 67.05 8.65
N THR A 13 -5.45 66.37 9.79
CA THR A 13 -6.29 65.31 10.34
C THR A 13 -7.51 65.83 11.10
N LYS A 14 -8.62 65.09 11.08
CA LYS A 14 -9.61 64.96 12.19
C LYS A 14 -10.42 63.64 12.06
N PRO A 15 -10.95 63.09 13.16
CA PRO A 15 -11.00 61.64 13.39
C PRO A 15 -12.32 60.99 12.96
N ARG A 16 -12.25 59.78 12.38
CA ARG A 16 -13.42 58.94 12.09
C ARG A 16 -13.72 57.99 13.26
N LYS A 17 -14.97 58.08 13.72
CA LYS A 17 -15.66 57.25 14.72
C LYS A 17 -15.34 55.75 14.56
N ARG A 18 -14.76 55.16 15.61
CA ARG A 18 -14.73 53.72 15.86
C ARG A 18 -16.16 53.19 15.99
N ARG A 19 -16.75 52.69 14.90
CA ARG A 19 -17.85 51.73 14.97
C ARG A 19 -17.25 50.32 15.15
N SER A 20 -17.48 49.80 16.35
CA SER A 20 -17.19 48.47 16.91
C SER A 20 -16.74 47.37 15.92
N LEU A 21 -15.43 47.15 15.86
CA LEU A 21 -14.80 45.89 15.41
C LEU A 21 -15.08 44.70 16.37
N LYS A 22 -15.70 44.93 17.52
CA LYS A 22 -15.99 43.89 18.54
C LYS A 22 -17.19 42.99 18.20
N ALA A 23 -18.04 43.35 17.24
CA ALA A 23 -19.22 42.54 16.88
C ALA A 23 -18.94 41.45 15.81
N ARG A 24 -17.77 41.46 15.16
CA ARG A 24 -17.40 40.49 14.11
C ARG A 24 -16.46 39.37 14.60
N LEU A 25 -15.98 39.44 15.84
CA LEU A 25 -15.08 38.45 16.46
C LEU A 25 -15.80 37.41 17.33
N TRP A 26 -17.12 37.52 17.51
CA TRP A 26 -17.91 36.62 18.37
C TRP A 26 -18.84 35.65 17.61
N ARG A 27 -18.79 35.61 16.28
CA ARG A 27 -19.61 34.69 15.44
C ARG A 27 -18.81 33.53 14.82
N SER A 28 -17.67 33.13 15.38
CA SER A 28 -16.82 32.07 14.81
C SER A 28 -16.33 31.02 15.82
N ARG A 29 -17.22 30.46 16.65
CA ARG A 29 -16.83 29.38 17.59
C ARG A 29 -17.71 28.14 17.65
N PHE A 30 -18.54 27.91 16.64
CA PHE A 30 -19.06 26.57 16.37
C PHE A 30 -18.94 26.32 14.88
N LEU A 31 -17.94 25.52 14.48
CA LEU A 31 -18.00 24.84 13.18
C LEU A 31 -19.33 24.07 13.16
N PRO A 32 -20.15 24.17 12.10
CA PRO A 32 -21.31 23.30 11.98
C PRO A 32 -20.80 21.87 12.06
N LEU A 33 -21.16 21.16 13.13
CA LEU A 33 -20.77 19.76 13.31
C LEU A 33 -21.41 18.98 12.16
N HIS A 34 -20.59 18.43 11.27
CA HIS A 34 -21.06 17.56 10.20
C HIS A 34 -21.83 16.38 10.81
N LEU A 35 -22.88 15.90 10.13
CA LEU A 35 -23.71 14.78 10.61
C LEU A 35 -22.86 13.57 10.99
N ALA A 36 -21.86 13.19 10.17
CA ALA A 36 -20.96 12.08 10.47
C ALA A 36 -20.17 12.28 11.78
N THR A 37 -19.66 13.50 12.04
CA THR A 37 -19.01 13.85 13.31
C THR A 37 -20.01 13.76 14.47
N LEU A 38 -21.23 14.25 14.29
CA LEU A 38 -22.27 14.17 15.32
C LEU A 38 -22.64 12.72 15.64
N VAL A 39 -22.88 11.88 14.63
CA VAL A 39 -23.18 10.45 14.82
C VAL A 39 -22.04 9.76 15.56
N MET A 40 -20.78 10.01 15.17
CA MET A 40 -19.63 9.46 15.87
C MET A 40 -19.56 9.94 17.32
N LEU A 41 -19.66 11.24 17.57
CA LEU A 41 -19.57 11.82 18.93
C LEU A 41 -20.72 11.36 19.83
N VAL A 42 -21.94 11.24 19.29
CA VAL A 42 -23.09 10.69 20.02
C VAL A 42 -22.88 9.22 20.32
N GLY A 43 -22.44 8.41 19.36
CA GLY A 43 -22.16 6.99 19.58
C GLY A 43 -21.08 6.75 20.64
N VAL A 44 -19.95 7.45 20.52
CA VAL A 44 -18.85 7.39 21.50
C VAL A 44 -19.29 7.94 22.86
N GLY A 45 -20.02 9.07 22.88
CA GLY A 45 -20.54 9.68 24.10
C GLY A 45 -21.53 8.78 24.84
N LEU A 46 -22.44 8.12 24.12
CA LEU A 46 -23.36 7.13 24.69
C LEU A 46 -22.61 5.93 25.25
N PHE A 47 -21.61 5.40 24.53
CA PHE A 47 -20.78 4.30 25.04
C PHE A 47 -20.03 4.69 26.32
N ILE A 48 -19.44 5.88 26.36
CA ILE A 48 -18.76 6.41 27.56
C ILE A 48 -19.74 6.60 28.71
N ALA A 49 -20.92 7.18 28.46
CA ALA A 49 -21.93 7.40 29.49
C ALA A 49 -22.45 6.07 30.09
N LEU A 50 -22.71 5.07 29.24
CA LEU A 50 -23.09 3.73 29.68
C LEU A 50 -21.97 3.07 30.48
N SER A 51 -20.72 3.17 30.01
CA SER A 51 -19.54 2.62 30.70
C SER A 51 -19.34 3.25 32.07
N LEU A 52 -19.42 4.58 32.18
CA LEU A 52 -19.33 5.30 33.46
C LEU A 52 -20.49 4.94 34.38
N SER A 53 -21.72 4.88 33.85
CA SER A 53 -22.89 4.46 34.64
C SER A 53 -22.71 3.04 35.19
N TRP A 54 -22.10 2.13 34.43
CA TRP A 54 -21.83 0.77 34.88
C TRP A 54 -20.74 0.75 35.96
N LEU A 55 -19.64 1.48 35.76
CA LEU A 55 -18.56 1.62 36.76
C LEU A 55 -19.05 2.22 38.07
N LEU A 56 -20.05 3.12 38.03
CA LEU A 56 -20.69 3.70 39.20
C LEU A 56 -21.72 2.77 39.87
N GLY A 57 -21.85 1.52 39.41
CA GLY A 57 -22.69 0.52 40.06
C GLY A 57 -24.17 0.58 39.70
N ASN A 58 -24.53 1.05 38.50
CA ASN A 58 -25.94 1.05 38.06
C ASN A 58 -26.50 -0.40 38.08
N PRO A 59 -27.57 -0.67 38.87
CA PRO A 59 -28.06 -2.02 39.09
C PRO A 59 -28.69 -2.62 37.83
N THR A 60 -29.31 -1.79 36.97
CA THR A 60 -29.96 -2.27 35.75
C THR A 60 -28.93 -2.81 34.76
N ILE A 61 -27.86 -2.06 34.52
CA ILE A 61 -26.78 -2.47 33.61
C ILE A 61 -26.07 -3.69 34.19
N THR A 62 -25.82 -3.69 35.50
CA THR A 62 -25.12 -4.78 36.19
C THR A 62 -25.92 -6.09 36.13
N ASN A 63 -27.22 -6.04 36.41
CA ASN A 63 -28.08 -7.23 36.35
C ASN A 63 -28.21 -7.77 34.92
N LEU A 64 -28.35 -6.89 33.92
CA LEU A 64 -28.36 -7.29 32.52
C LEU A 64 -27.04 -7.97 32.12
N ALA A 65 -25.92 -7.35 32.47
CA ALA A 65 -24.60 -7.87 32.17
C ALA A 65 -24.34 -9.24 32.84
N LEU A 66 -24.72 -9.39 34.11
CA LEU A 66 -24.61 -10.66 34.83
C LEU A 66 -25.53 -11.73 34.24
N SER A 67 -26.74 -11.38 33.82
CA SER A 67 -27.64 -12.31 33.14
C SER A 67 -27.05 -12.84 31.85
N ILE A 68 -26.48 -11.94 31.02
CA ILE A 68 -25.78 -12.34 29.80
C ILE A 68 -24.54 -13.17 30.16
N HIS A 69 -23.75 -12.77 31.16
CA HIS A 69 -22.58 -13.53 31.60
C HIS A 69 -22.92 -14.97 32.01
N GLN A 70 -24.01 -15.17 32.76
CA GLN A 70 -24.48 -16.50 33.15
C GLN A 70 -24.86 -17.36 31.94
N GLN A 71 -25.49 -16.77 30.91
CA GLN A 71 -25.78 -17.47 29.65
C GLN A 71 -24.50 -17.86 28.90
N GLN A 72 -23.43 -17.06 28.99
CA GLN A 72 -22.16 -17.34 28.33
C GLN A 72 -21.40 -18.52 28.96
N LEU A 73 -21.66 -18.83 30.24
CA LEU A 73 -21.08 -19.99 30.93
C LEU A 73 -21.69 -21.34 30.46
N ASP A 74 -22.90 -21.30 29.90
CA ASP A 74 -23.58 -22.46 29.31
C ASP A 74 -24.09 -22.11 27.90
N PRO A 75 -23.19 -21.84 26.94
CA PRO A 75 -23.57 -21.26 25.64
C PRO A 75 -24.29 -22.29 24.76
N PRO A 76 -24.95 -21.94 23.65
CA PRO A 76 -25.61 -22.94 22.80
C PRO A 76 -24.66 -24.06 22.30
N TRP A 77 -25.18 -25.28 22.11
CA TRP A 77 -24.35 -26.46 21.79
C TRP A 77 -23.45 -26.28 20.55
N PHE A 78 -23.87 -25.50 19.55
CA PHE A 78 -23.12 -25.29 18.29
C PHE A 78 -21.92 -24.34 18.42
N VAL A 79 -21.81 -23.62 19.54
CA VAL A 79 -20.65 -22.79 19.91
C VAL A 79 -19.85 -23.38 21.08
N ARG A 80 -20.13 -24.64 21.47
CA ARG A 80 -19.28 -25.40 22.40
C ARG A 80 -18.27 -26.25 21.64
N VAL A 81 -17.11 -26.49 22.26
CA VAL A 81 -16.21 -27.55 21.81
C VAL A 81 -16.89 -28.90 22.05
N PRO A 82 -16.95 -29.80 21.04
CA PRO A 82 -17.55 -31.12 21.22
C PRO A 82 -16.81 -31.96 22.27
N GLU A 83 -17.56 -32.75 23.03
CA GLU A 83 -16.99 -33.62 24.06
C GLU A 83 -16.14 -34.76 23.47
N THR A 84 -15.23 -35.33 24.26
CA THR A 84 -14.46 -36.52 23.87
C THR A 84 -15.37 -37.74 23.72
N PRO A 85 -15.19 -38.59 22.67
CA PRO A 85 -14.04 -38.67 21.76
C PRO A 85 -14.16 -37.81 20.48
N TYR A 86 -15.32 -37.19 20.22
CA TYR A 86 -15.58 -36.40 19.00
C TYR A 86 -14.60 -35.25 18.82
N ARG A 87 -14.08 -34.68 19.91
CA ARG A 87 -13.01 -33.68 19.92
C ARG A 87 -11.77 -34.07 19.09
N GLN A 88 -11.19 -35.23 19.37
CA GLN A 88 -9.94 -35.67 18.73
C GLN A 88 -10.16 -35.95 17.24
N PHE A 89 -11.31 -36.52 16.91
CA PHE A 89 -11.70 -36.77 15.54
C PHE A 89 -11.84 -35.48 14.72
N LEU A 90 -12.46 -34.43 15.29
CA LEU A 90 -12.64 -33.15 14.61
C LEU A 90 -11.32 -32.39 14.43
N ILE A 91 -10.41 -32.43 15.41
CA ILE A 91 -9.05 -31.89 15.25
C ILE A 91 -8.33 -32.63 14.11
N GLY A 92 -8.44 -33.96 14.05
CA GLY A 92 -7.92 -34.76 12.95
C GLY A 92 -8.47 -34.34 11.59
N ILE A 93 -9.78 -34.09 11.48
CA ILE A 93 -10.41 -33.55 10.27
C ILE A 93 -9.85 -32.17 9.91
N PHE A 94 -9.72 -31.26 10.87
CA PHE A 94 -9.16 -29.93 10.61
C PHE A 94 -7.72 -30.01 10.10
N VAL A 95 -6.89 -30.83 10.73
CA VAL A 95 -5.50 -31.06 10.30
C VAL A 95 -5.47 -31.67 8.88
N ALA A 96 -6.34 -32.63 8.60
CA ALA A 96 -6.47 -33.21 7.25
C ALA A 96 -6.92 -32.15 6.23
N LEU A 97 -7.87 -31.27 6.56
CA LEU A 97 -8.31 -30.18 5.70
C LEU A 97 -7.19 -29.17 5.43
N VAL A 98 -6.43 -28.77 6.46
CA VAL A 98 -5.24 -27.92 6.29
C VAL A 98 -4.23 -28.62 5.37
N GLY A 99 -3.95 -29.91 5.59
CA GLY A 99 -3.05 -30.69 4.76
C GLY A 99 -3.51 -30.78 3.29
N ILE A 100 -4.80 -31.00 3.06
CA ILE A 100 -5.40 -31.03 1.71
C ILE A 100 -5.30 -29.66 1.05
N ILE A 101 -5.61 -28.56 1.75
CA ILE A 101 -5.47 -27.21 1.20
C ILE A 101 -4.00 -26.93 0.86
N LEU A 102 -3.06 -27.28 1.73
CA LEU A 102 -1.64 -27.14 1.43
C LEU A 102 -1.24 -27.95 0.18
N ALA A 103 -1.72 -29.19 0.04
CA ALA A 103 -1.47 -29.99 -1.16
C ALA A 103 -2.08 -29.36 -2.42
N ILE A 104 -3.33 -28.89 -2.36
CA ILE A 104 -4.00 -28.24 -3.50
C ILE A 104 -3.31 -26.94 -3.88
N THR A 105 -2.98 -26.08 -2.92
CA THR A 105 -2.39 -24.76 -3.19
C THR A 105 -0.96 -24.86 -3.75
N GLN A 106 -0.25 -25.96 -3.46
CA GLN A 106 1.04 -26.28 -4.05
C GLN A 106 0.93 -26.91 -5.44
N THR A 107 -0.07 -27.77 -5.68
CA THR A 107 -0.21 -28.53 -6.95
C THR A 107 -1.02 -27.80 -8.01
N VAL A 108 -1.98 -26.96 -7.60
CA VAL A 108 -2.86 -26.17 -8.49
C VAL A 108 -2.34 -24.73 -8.55
N PRO A 109 -1.64 -24.33 -9.63
CA PRO A 109 -0.96 -23.03 -9.67
C PRO A 109 -1.93 -21.85 -9.74
N LYS A 110 -3.12 -22.01 -10.33
CA LYS A 110 -4.11 -20.92 -10.44
C LYS A 110 -5.51 -21.32 -9.97
N PRO A 111 -6.14 -20.52 -9.10
CA PRO A 111 -7.49 -20.80 -8.63
C PRO A 111 -8.55 -20.58 -9.71
N THR A 112 -9.37 -21.60 -9.96
CA THR A 112 -10.57 -21.50 -10.82
C THR A 112 -11.73 -20.84 -10.07
N ARG A 113 -12.74 -20.36 -10.80
CA ARG A 113 -13.97 -19.79 -10.23
C ARG A 113 -14.63 -20.69 -9.17
N TRP A 114 -14.81 -21.97 -9.48
CA TRP A 114 -15.47 -22.93 -8.59
C TRP A 114 -14.62 -23.24 -7.35
N THR A 115 -13.31 -23.42 -7.52
CA THR A 115 -12.43 -23.67 -6.38
C THR A 115 -12.33 -22.45 -5.46
N LYS A 116 -12.32 -21.23 -6.00
CA LYS A 116 -12.42 -20.00 -5.19
C LYS A 116 -13.73 -19.97 -4.41
N ALA A 117 -14.86 -20.30 -5.06
CA ALA A 117 -16.18 -20.30 -4.42
C ALA A 117 -16.26 -21.32 -3.26
N ILE A 118 -15.72 -22.53 -3.43
CA ILE A 118 -15.71 -23.56 -2.39
C ILE A 118 -14.89 -23.10 -1.18
N ILE A 119 -13.64 -22.66 -1.39
CA ILE A 119 -12.77 -22.20 -0.31
C ILE A 119 -13.36 -20.97 0.38
N ALA A 120 -13.85 -19.99 -0.39
CA ALA A 120 -14.53 -18.83 0.15
C ALA A 120 -15.75 -19.22 0.99
N GLY A 121 -16.57 -20.17 0.53
CA GLY A 121 -17.72 -20.67 1.28
C GLY A 121 -17.33 -21.29 2.62
N ILE A 122 -16.27 -22.10 2.64
CA ILE A 122 -15.72 -22.68 3.88
C ILE A 122 -15.24 -21.57 4.82
N LEU A 123 -14.47 -20.62 4.32
CA LEU A 123 -13.94 -19.51 5.14
C LEU A 123 -15.05 -18.60 5.67
N ILE A 124 -16.09 -18.33 4.87
CA ILE A 124 -17.27 -17.58 5.30
C ILE A 124 -18.01 -18.34 6.39
N ALA A 125 -18.23 -19.65 6.23
CA ALA A 125 -18.89 -20.46 7.25
C ALA A 125 -18.11 -20.47 8.58
N LEU A 126 -16.77 -20.59 8.51
CA LEU A 126 -15.90 -20.52 9.67
C LEU A 126 -15.92 -19.13 10.33
N ALA A 127 -15.91 -18.05 9.55
CA ALA A 127 -15.97 -16.69 10.07
C ALA A 127 -17.34 -16.37 10.71
N VAL A 128 -18.45 -16.83 10.12
CA VAL A 128 -19.78 -16.71 10.71
C VAL A 128 -19.88 -17.51 12.01
N ARG A 129 -19.35 -18.73 12.03
CA ARG A 129 -19.27 -19.55 13.24
C ARG A 129 -18.44 -18.87 14.33
N TYR A 130 -17.30 -18.29 13.96
CA TYR A 130 -16.45 -17.50 14.85
C TYR A 130 -17.22 -16.31 15.45
N LEU A 131 -18.00 -15.57 14.65
CA LEU A 131 -18.84 -14.49 15.15
C LEU A 131 -19.90 -14.98 16.16
N PHE A 132 -20.57 -16.09 15.87
CA PHE A 132 -21.51 -16.68 16.83
C PHE A 132 -20.82 -17.05 18.14
N TRP A 133 -19.66 -17.71 18.07
CA TRP A 133 -18.87 -18.05 19.25
C TRP A 133 -18.44 -16.79 20.03
N ARG A 134 -17.94 -15.76 19.34
CA ARG A 134 -17.54 -14.49 19.96
C ARG A 134 -18.71 -13.78 20.68
N ILE A 135 -19.89 -13.77 20.08
CA ILE A 135 -21.06 -13.08 20.63
C ILE A 135 -21.73 -13.88 21.75
N LEU A 136 -21.79 -15.21 21.64
CA LEU A 136 -22.63 -16.07 22.49
C LEU A 136 -21.89 -16.83 23.59
N ALA A 137 -20.56 -17.00 23.50
CA ALA A 137 -19.82 -17.88 24.41
C ALA A 137 -18.60 -17.26 25.10
N THR A 138 -18.15 -16.06 24.69
CA THR A 138 -16.84 -15.55 25.12
C THR A 138 -16.86 -14.22 25.87
N LEU A 139 -17.99 -13.56 26.05
CA LEU A 139 -18.02 -12.22 26.67
C LEU A 139 -17.93 -12.31 28.20
N ASN A 140 -16.84 -11.78 28.78
CA ASN A 140 -16.70 -11.69 30.23
C ASN A 140 -17.36 -10.42 30.81
N LEU A 141 -18.66 -10.52 31.10
CA LEU A 141 -19.46 -9.43 31.67
C LEU A 141 -19.65 -9.55 33.21
N SER A 142 -18.78 -10.31 33.89
CA SER A 142 -18.85 -10.54 35.35
C SER A 142 -18.71 -9.27 36.19
N ASN A 143 -17.94 -8.29 35.72
CA ASN A 143 -17.81 -6.98 36.35
C ASN A 143 -17.71 -5.88 35.29
N ALA A 144 -17.91 -4.63 35.70
CA ALA A 144 -17.95 -3.48 34.80
C ALA A 144 -16.64 -3.31 34.00
N LEU A 145 -15.49 -3.48 34.64
CA LEU A 145 -14.19 -3.23 34.00
C LEU A 145 -13.87 -4.29 32.93
N THR A 146 -14.06 -5.58 33.24
CA THR A 146 -13.90 -6.66 32.24
C THR A 146 -14.93 -6.53 31.14
N GLY A 147 -16.18 -6.21 31.49
CA GLY A 147 -17.28 -6.11 30.55
C GLY A 147 -17.11 -4.97 29.55
N ILE A 148 -16.68 -3.79 30.00
CA ILE A 148 -16.39 -2.64 29.11
C ILE A 148 -15.28 -3.02 28.12
N LEU A 149 -14.21 -3.66 28.59
CA LEU A 149 -13.12 -4.09 27.71
C LEU A 149 -13.58 -5.18 26.71
N ALA A 150 -14.40 -6.14 27.16
CA ALA A 150 -14.99 -7.18 26.31
C ALA A 150 -15.86 -6.61 25.20
N LEU A 151 -16.76 -5.67 25.55
CA LEU A 151 -17.65 -5.00 24.61
C LEU A 151 -16.87 -4.08 23.65
N THR A 152 -15.83 -3.39 24.13
CA THR A 152 -14.95 -2.57 23.28
C THR A 152 -14.25 -3.44 22.24
N LEU A 153 -13.70 -4.58 22.67
CA LEU A 153 -13.04 -5.53 21.78
C LEU A 153 -14.02 -6.06 20.73
N LEU A 154 -15.20 -6.53 21.14
CA LEU A 154 -16.23 -7.02 20.22
C LEU A 154 -16.67 -5.93 19.23
N PHE A 155 -16.91 -4.70 19.70
CA PHE A 155 -17.33 -3.57 18.88
C PHE A 155 -16.30 -3.20 17.81
N LEU A 156 -15.01 -3.22 18.16
CA LEU A 156 -13.93 -2.99 17.20
C LEU A 156 -13.65 -4.18 16.30
N GLU A 157 -14.09 -5.38 16.64
CA GLU A 157 -13.79 -6.61 15.90
C GLU A 157 -14.85 -6.89 14.81
N ILE A 158 -16.13 -6.80 15.16
CA ILE A 158 -17.27 -7.14 14.28
C ILE A 158 -17.19 -6.44 12.92
N PRO A 159 -16.97 -5.11 12.82
CA PRO A 159 -16.97 -4.42 11.53
C PRO A 159 -15.91 -4.97 10.57
N PHE A 160 -14.76 -5.42 11.05
CA PHE A 160 -13.67 -5.92 10.21
C PHE A 160 -13.92 -7.35 9.74
N VAL A 161 -14.46 -8.20 10.61
CA VAL A 161 -14.89 -9.55 10.21
C VAL A 161 -15.99 -9.43 9.17
N LEU A 162 -17.02 -8.62 9.42
CA LEU A 162 -18.10 -8.38 8.47
C LEU A 162 -17.61 -7.73 7.17
N ALA A 163 -16.61 -6.84 7.23
CA ALA A 163 -16.01 -6.23 6.04
C ALA A 163 -15.31 -7.25 5.13
N GLY A 164 -14.74 -8.33 5.69
CA GLY A 164 -14.07 -9.38 4.93
C GLY A 164 -15.01 -10.39 4.25
N LEU A 165 -16.22 -10.60 4.78
CA LEU A 165 -17.13 -11.66 4.33
C LEU A 165 -17.57 -11.52 2.85
N PRO A 166 -18.17 -10.40 2.41
CA PRO A 166 -18.44 -10.22 0.98
C PRO A 166 -17.22 -10.19 0.07
N GLN A 167 -16.04 -9.73 0.51
CA GLN A 167 -14.83 -9.79 -0.31
C GLN A 167 -14.44 -11.25 -0.62
N LEU A 168 -14.51 -12.13 0.39
CA LEU A 168 -14.36 -13.57 0.20
C LEU A 168 -15.35 -14.13 -0.82
N PHE A 169 -16.60 -13.69 -0.79
CA PHE A 169 -17.60 -14.15 -1.76
C PHE A 169 -17.28 -13.64 -3.18
N TRP A 170 -16.93 -12.36 -3.32
CA TRP A 170 -16.69 -11.69 -4.60
C TRP A 170 -15.42 -12.14 -5.31
N VAL A 171 -14.39 -12.60 -4.59
CA VAL A 171 -13.15 -13.10 -5.21
C VAL A 171 -13.40 -14.27 -6.17
N SER A 172 -14.50 -15.01 -5.98
CA SER A 172 -14.90 -16.10 -6.86
C SER A 172 -15.29 -15.64 -8.26
N ASN A 173 -15.68 -14.37 -8.43
CA ASN A 173 -16.23 -13.82 -9.67
C ASN A 173 -15.34 -12.74 -10.31
N THR A 174 -14.04 -12.73 -9.98
CA THR A 174 -13.05 -11.81 -10.57
C THR A 174 -13.00 -11.93 -12.09
N ARG A 175 -12.93 -10.79 -12.79
CA ARG A 175 -12.81 -10.72 -14.25
C ARG A 175 -11.36 -10.52 -14.67
N ASN A 176 -11.04 -10.96 -15.89
CA ASN A 176 -9.74 -10.70 -16.51
C ASN A 176 -10.00 -10.07 -17.89
N TYR A 177 -9.58 -8.80 -18.03
CA TYR A 177 -9.77 -8.03 -19.25
C TYR A 177 -8.65 -8.20 -20.27
N SER A 178 -7.54 -8.90 -19.98
CA SER A 178 -6.41 -9.08 -20.91
C SER A 178 -6.82 -9.70 -22.24
N LYS A 179 -7.69 -10.71 -22.21
CA LYS A 179 -8.21 -11.33 -23.45
C LYS A 179 -9.09 -10.37 -24.27
N GLN A 180 -9.80 -9.47 -23.59
CA GLN A 180 -10.60 -8.45 -24.28
C GLN A 180 -9.69 -7.35 -24.84
N ALA A 181 -8.63 -6.98 -24.12
CA ALA A 181 -7.59 -6.08 -24.60
C ALA A 181 -6.93 -6.62 -25.87
N ASP A 182 -6.62 -7.94 -25.94
CA ASP A 182 -6.09 -8.58 -27.16
C ASP A 182 -7.00 -8.34 -28.37
N GLY A 183 -8.31 -8.53 -28.19
CA GLY A 183 -9.31 -8.31 -29.25
C GLY A 183 -9.43 -6.84 -29.65
N TYR A 184 -9.47 -5.93 -28.67
CA TYR A 184 -9.63 -4.50 -28.94
C TYR A 184 -8.36 -3.85 -29.53
N GLU A 185 -7.18 -4.34 -29.16
CA GLU A 185 -5.90 -3.89 -29.70
C GLU A 185 -5.82 -4.07 -31.22
N ILE A 186 -6.46 -5.10 -31.78
CA ILE A 186 -6.49 -5.34 -33.23
C ILE A 186 -7.10 -4.14 -33.99
N ALA A 187 -8.23 -3.61 -33.52
CA ALA A 187 -8.89 -2.47 -34.15
C ALA A 187 -8.02 -1.19 -34.08
N VAL A 188 -7.29 -1.02 -32.98
CA VAL A 188 -6.36 0.09 -32.78
C VAL A 188 -5.16 0.00 -33.73
N LYS A 189 -4.51 -1.17 -33.80
CA LYS A 189 -3.38 -1.43 -34.69
C LYS A 189 -3.74 -1.29 -36.17
N GLN A 190 -4.93 -1.75 -36.57
CA GLN A 190 -5.46 -1.60 -37.93
C GLN A 190 -5.92 -0.17 -38.26
N GLY A 191 -5.95 0.73 -37.27
CA GLY A 191 -6.40 2.10 -37.44
C GLY A 191 -7.90 2.29 -37.59
N LYS A 192 -8.71 1.26 -37.31
CA LYS A 192 -10.19 1.33 -37.34
C LYS A 192 -10.76 2.10 -36.15
N TYR A 193 -10.05 2.13 -35.03
CA TYR A 193 -10.41 2.89 -33.84
C TYR A 193 -9.18 3.64 -33.33
N ARG A 194 -9.16 4.97 -33.54
CA ARG A 194 -8.02 5.85 -33.24
C ARG A 194 -8.48 7.17 -32.60
N PRO A 195 -9.04 7.14 -31.38
CA PRO A 195 -9.33 8.37 -30.65
C PRO A 195 -8.04 9.15 -30.36
N THR A 196 -8.14 10.47 -30.32
CA THR A 196 -7.03 11.32 -29.85
C THR A 196 -6.85 11.17 -28.34
N VAL A 197 -5.59 11.18 -27.87
CA VAL A 197 -5.25 11.00 -26.45
C VAL A 197 -4.39 12.15 -25.96
N ASP A 198 -4.88 12.89 -24.96
CA ASP A 198 -4.06 13.84 -24.21
C ASP A 198 -3.39 13.11 -23.04
N ILE A 199 -2.06 13.15 -22.96
CA ILE A 199 -1.28 12.56 -21.86
C ILE A 199 -0.95 13.67 -20.87
N PHE A 200 -1.49 13.57 -19.65
CA PHE A 200 -1.27 14.52 -18.57
C PHE A 200 -0.22 14.00 -17.59
N ILE A 201 0.81 14.80 -17.36
CA ILE A 201 1.88 14.53 -16.39
C ILE A 201 1.85 15.66 -15.33
N PRO A 202 1.06 15.53 -14.25
CA PRO A 202 1.08 16.50 -13.16
C PRO A 202 2.37 16.42 -12.35
N THR A 203 2.96 17.58 -12.06
CA THR A 203 4.17 17.73 -11.23
C THR A 203 4.07 18.96 -10.33
N TYR A 204 4.74 18.92 -9.18
CA TYR A 204 4.81 20.02 -8.22
C TYR A 204 6.24 20.29 -7.73
N ASN A 205 6.90 19.28 -7.16
CA ASN A 205 8.25 19.41 -6.61
C ASN A 205 9.17 18.24 -6.99
N GLU A 206 8.74 17.37 -7.90
CA GLU A 206 9.54 16.23 -8.34
C GLU A 206 10.80 16.71 -9.06
N PRO A 207 11.97 16.10 -8.80
CA PRO A 207 13.22 16.42 -9.47
C PRO A 207 13.12 16.36 -11.00
N GLU A 208 13.87 17.23 -11.68
CA GLU A 208 13.92 17.26 -13.15
C GLU A 208 14.23 15.89 -13.76
N SER A 209 15.14 15.11 -13.16
CA SER A 209 15.50 13.78 -13.65
C SER A 209 14.33 12.78 -13.64
N ILE A 210 13.44 12.87 -12.64
CA ILE A 210 12.26 12.02 -12.54
C ILE A 210 11.23 12.44 -13.60
N VAL A 211 10.95 13.75 -13.71
CA VAL A 211 10.03 14.30 -14.71
C VAL A 211 10.50 13.99 -16.14
N ARG A 212 11.80 14.18 -16.41
CA ARG A 212 12.44 13.88 -17.70
C ARG A 212 12.23 12.42 -18.10
N ARG A 213 12.48 11.48 -17.18
CA ARG A 213 12.28 10.04 -17.41
C ARG A 213 10.83 9.73 -17.80
N THR A 214 9.87 10.31 -17.09
CA THR A 214 8.45 10.08 -17.34
C THR A 214 7.99 10.67 -18.67
N ILE A 215 8.44 11.88 -19.04
CA ILE A 215 8.15 12.47 -20.35
C ILE A 215 8.71 11.57 -21.47
N ILE A 216 9.96 11.12 -21.33
CA ILE A 216 10.59 10.21 -22.31
C ILE A 216 9.79 8.90 -22.44
N GLY A 217 9.35 8.31 -21.33
CA GLY A 217 8.51 7.11 -21.38
C GLY A 217 7.17 7.35 -22.08
N CYS A 218 6.52 8.49 -21.84
CA CYS A 218 5.29 8.87 -22.53
C CYS A 218 5.52 9.10 -24.04
N GLN A 219 6.68 9.65 -24.43
CA GLN A 219 7.06 9.81 -25.83
C GLN A 219 7.24 8.45 -26.53
N ALA A 220 7.79 7.46 -25.81
CA ALA A 220 8.03 6.12 -26.32
C ALA A 220 6.75 5.28 -26.56
N ILE A 221 5.58 5.73 -26.10
CA ILE A 221 4.32 5.00 -26.32
C ILE A 221 4.03 4.83 -27.83
N ASP A 222 3.79 3.60 -28.26
CA ASP A 222 3.52 3.19 -29.64
C ASP A 222 2.07 3.50 -30.05
N TYR A 223 1.72 4.78 -30.04
CA TYR A 223 0.40 5.29 -30.42
C TYR A 223 0.55 6.70 -31.02
N GLU A 224 0.16 6.87 -32.29
CA GLU A 224 0.38 8.11 -33.04
C GLU A 224 -0.46 9.30 -32.55
N PRO A 225 -1.81 9.20 -32.41
CA PRO A 225 -2.64 10.36 -32.08
C PRO A 225 -2.62 10.65 -30.57
N LYS A 226 -1.43 10.92 -30.03
CA LYS A 226 -1.19 11.32 -28.64
C LYS A 226 -0.54 12.70 -28.58
N THR A 227 -0.89 13.50 -27.58
CA THR A 227 -0.25 14.79 -27.28
C THR A 227 0.12 14.84 -25.80
N ILE A 228 1.35 15.24 -25.48
CA ILE A 228 1.87 15.22 -24.10
C ILE A 228 1.78 16.62 -23.51
N TYR A 229 1.23 16.71 -22.30
CA TYR A 229 1.10 17.92 -21.49
C TYR A 229 1.75 17.73 -20.12
N LEU A 230 2.77 18.53 -19.84
CA LEU A 230 3.38 18.67 -18.53
C LEU A 230 2.62 19.73 -17.73
N LEU A 231 2.02 19.33 -16.61
CA LEU A 231 1.17 20.19 -15.79
C LEU A 231 1.92 20.58 -14.52
N ASP A 232 2.61 21.72 -14.51
CA ASP A 232 3.49 22.11 -13.39
C ASP A 232 2.80 23.10 -12.43
N ASP A 233 2.36 22.59 -11.28
CA ASP A 233 1.81 23.40 -10.18
C ASP A 233 2.91 24.15 -9.39
N GLY A 234 4.18 23.84 -9.64
CA GLY A 234 5.34 24.44 -9.01
C GLY A 234 5.77 25.79 -9.62
N GLN A 235 5.40 26.07 -10.87
CA GLN A 235 5.92 27.21 -11.67
C GLN A 235 7.46 27.26 -11.68
N ARG A 236 8.09 26.14 -12.04
CA ARG A 236 9.53 25.96 -11.96
C ARG A 236 10.17 26.17 -13.33
N SER A 237 10.95 27.25 -13.47
CA SER A 237 11.68 27.55 -14.71
C SER A 237 12.51 26.38 -15.27
N PRO A 238 13.23 25.55 -14.47
CA PRO A 238 13.91 24.37 -15.01
C PRO A 238 12.98 23.34 -15.67
N ILE A 239 11.75 23.20 -15.17
CA ILE A 239 10.76 22.25 -15.68
C ILE A 239 10.08 22.77 -16.94
N GLU A 240 9.87 24.08 -17.04
CA GLU A 240 9.44 24.73 -18.29
C GLU A 240 10.51 24.55 -19.38
N SER A 241 11.78 24.79 -19.07
CA SER A 241 12.91 24.55 -20.00
C SER A 241 12.99 23.08 -20.41
N LEU A 242 12.77 22.15 -19.48
CA LEU A 242 12.72 20.71 -19.78
C LEU A 242 11.59 20.38 -20.77
N ALA A 243 10.40 20.97 -20.60
CA ALA A 243 9.28 20.75 -21.51
C ALA A 243 9.61 21.24 -22.93
N GLN A 244 10.25 22.40 -23.04
CA GLN A 244 10.73 22.94 -24.32
C GLN A 244 11.81 22.05 -24.95
N GLU A 245 12.80 21.59 -24.17
CA GLU A 245 13.87 20.71 -24.63
C GLU A 245 13.32 19.38 -25.18
N LEU A 246 12.33 18.79 -24.49
CA LEU A 246 11.73 17.53 -24.89
C LEU A 246 10.61 17.69 -25.91
N GLY A 247 10.12 18.90 -26.17
CA GLY A 247 9.05 19.18 -27.12
C GLY A 247 7.66 18.73 -26.63
N CYS A 248 7.36 18.87 -25.34
CA CYS A 248 6.01 18.67 -24.80
C CYS A 248 5.34 19.99 -24.40
N ASN A 249 4.01 20.00 -24.36
CA ASN A 249 3.25 21.20 -24.02
C ASN A 249 3.37 21.46 -22.51
N TYR A 250 3.62 22.71 -22.13
CA TYR A 250 3.71 23.12 -20.73
C TYR A 250 2.46 23.89 -20.32
N ILE A 251 1.80 23.46 -19.26
CA ILE A 251 0.65 24.15 -18.65
C ILE A 251 0.97 24.41 -17.19
N THR A 252 0.72 25.62 -16.74
CA THR A 252 0.82 26.00 -15.33
C THR A 252 -0.37 26.88 -14.94
N ARG A 253 -0.51 27.16 -13.64
CA ARG A 253 -1.54 28.03 -13.08
C ARG A 253 -1.01 28.81 -11.88
N SER A 254 -1.56 30.00 -11.68
CA SER A 254 -1.21 30.88 -10.56
C SER A 254 -1.84 30.46 -9.23
N ASP A 255 -3.00 29.81 -9.30
CA ASP A 255 -3.80 29.40 -8.14
C ASP A 255 -3.68 27.89 -7.90
N ARG A 256 -3.15 27.51 -6.73
CA ARG A 256 -2.91 26.12 -6.32
C ARG A 256 -4.10 25.47 -5.60
N ARG A 257 -5.30 26.06 -5.72
CA ARG A 257 -6.53 25.48 -5.17
C ARG A 257 -6.74 24.06 -5.69
N HIS A 258 -7.13 23.16 -4.78
CA HIS A 258 -7.46 21.76 -5.05
C HIS A 258 -6.30 20.89 -5.59
N TYR A 259 -5.04 21.30 -5.39
CA TYR A 259 -3.86 20.47 -5.65
C TYR A 259 -3.91 19.78 -7.04
N LYS A 260 -3.54 18.50 -7.14
CA LYS A 260 -3.54 17.72 -8.38
C LYS A 260 -4.88 17.77 -9.14
N ALA A 261 -6.01 17.59 -8.46
CA ALA A 261 -7.34 17.67 -9.08
C ALA A 261 -7.57 19.01 -9.79
N GLY A 262 -7.21 20.11 -9.12
CA GLY A 262 -7.31 21.44 -9.69
C GLY A 262 -6.36 21.65 -10.87
N ASN A 263 -5.16 21.06 -10.84
CA ASN A 263 -4.18 21.14 -11.92
C ASN A 263 -4.69 20.41 -13.17
N LEU A 264 -5.21 19.19 -12.99
CA LEU A 264 -5.86 18.43 -14.04
C LEU A 264 -7.05 19.19 -14.63
N ASN A 265 -7.95 19.74 -13.78
CA ASN A 265 -9.10 20.53 -14.24
C ASN A 265 -8.72 21.84 -14.94
N ASN A 266 -7.59 22.45 -14.58
CA ASN A 266 -7.06 23.61 -15.30
C ASN A 266 -6.62 23.20 -16.71
N ALA A 267 -5.91 22.07 -16.84
CA ALA A 267 -5.49 21.55 -18.14
C ALA A 267 -6.68 21.25 -19.06
N LEU A 268 -7.80 20.76 -18.52
CA LEU A 268 -9.01 20.48 -19.30
C LEU A 268 -9.50 21.67 -20.14
N GLN A 269 -9.18 22.91 -19.76
CA GLN A 269 -9.58 24.13 -20.49
C GLN A 269 -8.75 24.38 -21.75
N TYR A 270 -7.57 23.76 -21.86
CA TYR A 270 -6.60 24.01 -22.92
C TYR A 270 -6.38 22.81 -23.85
N THR A 271 -7.06 21.69 -23.60
CA THR A 271 -6.90 20.45 -24.37
C THR A 271 -8.24 19.89 -24.85
N GLN A 272 -8.20 19.05 -25.90
CA GLN A 272 -9.38 18.63 -26.66
C GLN A 272 -9.36 17.13 -27.05
N GLY A 273 -8.46 16.33 -26.47
CA GLY A 273 -8.36 14.91 -26.76
C GLY A 273 -9.64 14.15 -26.39
N ASP A 274 -10.02 13.16 -27.21
CA ASP A 274 -11.18 12.30 -26.95
C ASP A 274 -11.04 11.51 -25.63
N LEU A 275 -9.79 11.13 -25.34
CA LEU A 275 -9.37 10.43 -24.13
C LEU A 275 -8.26 11.21 -23.43
N ILE A 276 -8.15 11.03 -22.11
CA ILE A 276 -7.05 11.56 -21.31
C ILE A 276 -6.35 10.39 -20.62
N ALA A 277 -5.04 10.27 -20.78
CA ALA A 277 -4.21 9.38 -19.99
C ALA A 277 -3.47 10.18 -18.91
N VAL A 278 -3.47 9.71 -17.66
CA VAL A 278 -2.81 10.41 -16.56
C VAL A 278 -1.69 9.55 -16.00
N PHE A 279 -0.48 10.13 -15.92
CA PHE A 279 0.67 9.53 -15.26
C PHE A 279 1.24 10.50 -14.24
N ASP A 280 1.35 10.07 -12.98
CA ASP A 280 2.14 10.81 -12.00
C ASP A 280 3.58 11.02 -12.51
N ALA A 281 4.22 12.11 -12.07
CA ALA A 281 5.55 12.50 -12.55
C ALA A 281 6.64 11.42 -12.36
N ASP A 282 6.40 10.40 -11.54
CA ASP A 282 7.30 9.26 -11.29
C ASP A 282 6.82 7.92 -11.90
N PHE A 283 5.74 7.92 -12.70
CA PHE A 283 5.22 6.73 -13.39
C PHE A 283 5.61 6.69 -14.86
N VAL A 284 6.45 5.73 -15.22
CA VAL A 284 6.93 5.55 -16.59
C VAL A 284 6.12 4.45 -17.29
N PRO A 285 5.39 4.75 -18.38
CA PRO A 285 4.60 3.76 -19.11
C PRO A 285 5.45 2.83 -19.98
N THR A 286 4.92 1.65 -20.28
CA THR A 286 5.44 0.80 -21.34
C THR A 286 4.94 1.26 -22.71
N ARG A 287 5.68 0.93 -23.77
CA ARG A 287 5.37 1.37 -25.13
C ARG A 287 3.99 0.93 -25.60
N ASN A 288 3.52 -0.23 -25.15
CA ASN A 288 2.22 -0.78 -25.49
C ASN A 288 1.06 -0.25 -24.61
N PHE A 289 1.27 0.67 -23.66
CA PHE A 289 0.24 1.12 -22.72
C PHE A 289 -1.06 1.54 -23.42
N LEU A 290 -1.00 2.46 -24.40
CA LEU A 290 -2.19 2.94 -25.09
C LEU A 290 -2.79 1.87 -26.02
N LEU A 291 -1.96 1.05 -26.68
CA LEU A 291 -2.46 -0.06 -27.50
C LEU A 291 -3.33 -1.04 -26.73
N ARG A 292 -3.00 -1.26 -25.44
CA ARG A 292 -3.73 -2.17 -24.54
C ARG A 292 -4.96 -1.53 -23.87
N THR A 293 -5.02 -0.20 -23.78
CA THR A 293 -6.05 0.51 -22.99
C THR A 293 -7.09 1.25 -23.84
N VAL A 294 -6.70 1.95 -24.91
CA VAL A 294 -7.63 2.80 -25.68
C VAL A 294 -8.73 2.00 -26.35
N GLY A 295 -8.45 0.74 -26.71
CA GLY A 295 -9.40 -0.12 -27.41
C GLY A 295 -10.70 -0.39 -26.64
N PHE A 296 -10.69 -0.34 -25.31
CA PHE A 296 -11.89 -0.54 -24.49
C PHE A 296 -12.96 0.53 -24.70
N PHE A 297 -12.57 1.76 -25.09
CA PHE A 297 -13.49 2.88 -25.26
C PHE A 297 -14.41 2.76 -26.48
N GLN A 298 -14.24 1.71 -27.28
CA GLN A 298 -15.24 1.24 -28.26
C GLN A 298 -16.58 0.90 -27.57
N GLN A 299 -16.55 0.47 -26.30
CA GLN A 299 -17.75 0.35 -25.49
C GLN A 299 -18.18 1.73 -24.99
N PRO A 300 -19.44 2.16 -25.20
CA PRO A 300 -19.89 3.52 -24.89
C PRO A 300 -20.08 3.79 -23.39
N ASP A 301 -20.11 2.75 -22.56
CA ASP A 301 -20.34 2.79 -21.11
C ASP A 301 -19.05 2.60 -20.28
N ILE A 302 -17.88 2.52 -20.92
CA ILE A 302 -16.59 2.56 -20.22
C ILE A 302 -16.13 4.01 -20.10
N GLY A 303 -16.04 4.47 -18.85
CA GLY A 303 -15.57 5.80 -18.46
C GLY A 303 -14.08 5.84 -18.13
N ILE A 304 -13.58 4.84 -17.39
CA ILE A 304 -12.15 4.73 -17.01
C ILE A 304 -11.63 3.31 -17.25
N VAL A 305 -10.40 3.21 -17.74
CA VAL A 305 -9.57 2.01 -17.71
C VAL A 305 -8.40 2.26 -16.78
N GLN A 306 -8.40 1.65 -15.59
CA GLN A 306 -7.28 1.67 -14.65
C GLN A 306 -6.34 0.50 -14.97
N SER A 307 -5.06 0.75 -15.24
CA SER A 307 -4.08 -0.33 -15.35
C SER A 307 -3.48 -0.70 -14.00
N HIS A 308 -2.83 -1.85 -13.92
CA HIS A 308 -2.00 -2.20 -12.77
C HIS A 308 -0.89 -1.15 -12.54
N GLN A 309 -0.74 -0.67 -11.30
CA GLN A 309 0.36 0.20 -10.89
C GLN A 309 1.52 -0.64 -10.32
N ASN A 310 2.51 -0.93 -11.16
CA ASN A 310 3.73 -1.60 -10.71
C ASN A 310 4.73 -0.56 -10.17
N TYR A 311 5.71 -0.99 -9.38
CA TYR A 311 6.78 -0.12 -8.88
C TYR A 311 8.15 -0.71 -9.22
N TYR A 312 9.09 0.14 -9.61
CA TYR A 312 10.42 -0.30 -10.04
C TYR A 312 11.45 -0.35 -8.91
N ASN A 313 11.11 0.16 -7.72
CA ASN A 313 11.85 -0.01 -6.47
C ASN A 313 10.97 -0.73 -5.43
N PRO A 314 11.56 -1.46 -4.47
CA PRO A 314 10.81 -2.05 -3.38
C PRO A 314 10.25 -0.99 -2.44
N ASP A 315 9.14 -1.30 -1.78
CA ASP A 315 8.62 -0.44 -0.72
C ASP A 315 9.54 -0.45 0.52
N ALA A 316 9.43 0.60 1.33
CA ALA A 316 10.31 0.81 2.47
C ALA A 316 10.33 -0.36 3.46
N ILE A 317 9.20 -1.02 3.74
CA ILE A 317 9.14 -2.05 4.80
C ILE A 317 9.92 -3.29 4.39
N VAL A 318 9.64 -3.86 3.21
CA VAL A 318 10.34 -5.07 2.75
C VAL A 318 11.80 -4.77 2.45
N ARG A 319 12.13 -3.55 2.00
CA ARG A 319 13.50 -3.09 1.82
C ARG A 319 14.27 -3.02 3.14
N ASN A 320 13.69 -2.44 4.19
CA ASN A 320 14.34 -2.27 5.49
C ASN A 320 14.53 -3.63 6.19
N LEU A 321 13.57 -4.54 6.00
CA LEU A 321 13.72 -5.95 6.38
C LEU A 321 14.74 -6.71 5.51
N GLY A 322 15.17 -6.16 4.38
CA GLY A 322 16.13 -6.79 3.48
C GLY A 322 15.59 -8.01 2.75
N LEU A 323 14.28 -8.07 2.55
CA LEU A 323 13.57 -9.20 1.95
C LEU A 323 13.00 -8.85 0.57
N ALA A 324 13.38 -7.70 0.00
CA ALA A 324 12.80 -7.13 -1.22
C ALA A 324 12.93 -8.00 -2.48
N GLN A 325 13.92 -8.90 -2.50
CA GLN A 325 14.11 -9.87 -3.58
C GLN A 325 13.19 -11.08 -3.46
N TYR A 326 12.70 -11.40 -2.25
CA TYR A 326 11.90 -12.58 -1.94
C TYR A 326 10.42 -12.28 -1.79
N LEU A 327 10.10 -11.19 -1.08
CA LEU A 327 8.74 -10.82 -0.76
C LEU A 327 8.27 -9.71 -1.69
N THR A 328 6.99 -9.77 -2.05
CA THR A 328 6.31 -8.69 -2.77
C THR A 328 5.84 -7.62 -1.78
N SER A 329 5.58 -6.42 -2.29
CA SER A 329 5.07 -5.32 -1.48
C SER A 329 3.57 -5.51 -1.18
N ASN A 330 3.06 -4.85 -0.13
CA ASN A 330 1.63 -4.85 0.17
C ASN A 330 0.75 -4.28 -0.97
N ARG A 331 1.34 -3.49 -1.89
CA ARG A 331 0.63 -2.98 -3.08
C ARG A 331 0.23 -4.08 -4.05
N GLU A 332 1.01 -5.16 -4.17
CA GLU A 332 0.64 -6.32 -4.99
C GLU A 332 -0.65 -6.99 -4.46
N GLY A 333 -0.81 -7.07 -3.14
CA GLY A 333 -2.04 -7.53 -2.50
C GLY A 333 -3.25 -6.70 -2.92
N PHE A 334 -3.12 -5.37 -2.94
CA PHE A 334 -4.18 -4.50 -3.40
C PHE A 334 -4.48 -4.68 -4.90
N SER A 335 -3.45 -4.62 -5.75
CA SER A 335 -3.61 -4.68 -7.22
C SER A 335 -4.13 -6.03 -7.72
N ARG A 336 -3.73 -7.16 -7.12
CA ARG A 336 -4.04 -8.49 -7.65
C ARG A 336 -5.17 -9.22 -6.94
N TYR A 337 -5.48 -8.82 -5.71
CA TYR A 337 -6.58 -9.40 -4.95
C TYR A 337 -7.72 -8.40 -4.76
N VAL A 338 -7.44 -7.21 -4.21
CA VAL A 338 -8.49 -6.24 -3.88
C VAL A 338 -9.14 -5.64 -5.14
N GLN A 339 -8.36 -5.09 -6.07
CA GLN A 339 -8.87 -4.45 -7.30
C GLN A 339 -9.75 -5.40 -8.15
N PRO A 340 -9.31 -6.62 -8.52
CA PRO A 340 -10.17 -7.56 -9.25
C PRO A 340 -11.43 -7.98 -8.48
N THR A 341 -11.35 -8.04 -7.14
CA THR A 341 -12.50 -8.36 -6.29
C THR A 341 -13.52 -7.23 -6.32
N LEU A 342 -13.07 -5.98 -6.27
CA LEU A 342 -13.93 -4.80 -6.40
C LEU A 342 -14.52 -4.67 -7.81
N ASP A 343 -13.74 -4.92 -8.87
CA ASP A 343 -14.21 -4.92 -10.26
C ASP A 343 -15.33 -5.95 -10.49
N SER A 344 -15.29 -7.09 -9.81
CA SER A 344 -16.33 -8.14 -9.93
C SER A 344 -17.74 -7.65 -9.58
N VAL A 345 -17.84 -6.58 -8.79
CA VAL A 345 -19.09 -5.91 -8.39
C VAL A 345 -19.22 -4.48 -8.93
N GLY A 346 -18.33 -4.08 -9.85
CA GLY A 346 -18.34 -2.77 -10.50
C GLY A 346 -17.96 -1.63 -9.56
N ALA A 347 -17.08 -1.86 -8.58
CA ALA A 347 -16.63 -0.88 -7.59
C ALA A 347 -15.12 -0.60 -7.69
N THR A 348 -14.56 -0.75 -8.89
CA THR A 348 -13.13 -0.56 -9.18
C THR A 348 -12.65 0.80 -8.70
N VAL A 349 -11.46 0.84 -8.10
CA VAL A 349 -10.86 2.09 -7.65
C VAL A 349 -9.98 2.65 -8.77
N CYS A 350 -10.11 3.94 -9.07
CA CYS A 350 -9.12 4.67 -9.84
C CYS A 350 -8.01 5.13 -8.87
N ASP A 351 -6.78 4.68 -9.10
CA ASP A 351 -5.64 4.82 -8.18
C ASP A 351 -4.73 6.02 -8.53
N GLY A 352 -5.22 6.93 -9.37
CA GLY A 352 -4.63 8.25 -9.58
C GLY A 352 -3.52 8.36 -10.62
N SER A 353 -3.00 7.23 -11.11
CA SER A 353 -1.98 7.19 -12.15
C SER A 353 -2.16 5.93 -13.00
N ALA A 354 -1.59 5.94 -14.20
CA ALA A 354 -1.66 4.85 -15.16
C ALA A 354 -3.10 4.45 -15.50
N PHE A 355 -3.96 5.45 -15.72
CA PHE A 355 -5.33 5.24 -16.18
C PHE A 355 -5.61 6.07 -17.43
N VAL A 356 -6.62 5.64 -18.19
CA VAL A 356 -7.21 6.39 -19.29
C VAL A 356 -8.66 6.70 -18.94
N VAL A 357 -9.13 7.92 -19.18
CA VAL A 357 -10.51 8.37 -18.94
C VAL A 357 -11.12 8.96 -20.20
N ARG A 358 -12.41 8.73 -20.42
CA ARG A 358 -13.14 9.35 -21.54
C ARG A 358 -13.45 10.82 -21.22
N ARG A 359 -12.93 11.73 -22.05
CA ARG A 359 -13.08 13.18 -21.87
C ARG A 359 -14.53 13.61 -21.75
N ARG A 360 -15.37 13.19 -22.70
CA ARG A 360 -16.81 13.52 -22.74
C ARG A 360 -17.53 13.20 -21.43
N ASP A 361 -17.20 12.07 -20.81
CA ASP A 361 -17.89 11.60 -19.61
C ASP A 361 -17.35 12.29 -18.35
N LEU A 362 -16.05 12.59 -18.33
CA LEU A 362 -15.42 13.45 -17.32
C LEU A 362 -15.99 14.87 -17.34
N ASP A 363 -16.16 15.49 -18.51
CA ASP A 363 -16.73 16.84 -18.64
C ASP A 363 -18.18 16.88 -18.14
N LYS A 364 -18.97 15.84 -18.40
CA LYS A 364 -20.37 15.74 -17.92
C LYS A 364 -20.50 15.75 -16.40
N ILE A 365 -19.52 15.19 -15.68
CA ILE A 365 -19.51 15.19 -14.22
C ILE A 365 -18.82 16.43 -13.62
N GLY A 366 -18.37 17.37 -14.48
CA GLY A 366 -17.73 18.62 -14.06
C GLY A 366 -16.22 18.53 -13.85
N GLY A 367 -15.55 17.52 -14.42
CA GLY A 367 -14.12 17.31 -14.27
C GLY A 367 -13.75 16.35 -13.12
N PHE A 368 -12.48 16.40 -12.71
CA PHE A 368 -11.97 15.65 -11.56
C PHE A 368 -12.53 16.22 -10.25
N VAL A 369 -12.90 15.35 -9.31
CA VAL A 369 -13.48 15.73 -8.01
C VAL A 369 -12.46 16.48 -7.15
N THR A 370 -12.82 17.66 -6.65
CA THR A 370 -11.89 18.54 -5.91
C THR A 370 -12.14 18.61 -4.39
N GLU A 371 -13.17 17.91 -3.90
CA GLU A 371 -13.63 17.95 -2.51
C GLU A 371 -12.77 17.11 -1.55
N SER A 372 -11.95 16.21 -2.07
CA SER A 372 -11.11 15.28 -1.28
C SER A 372 -9.67 15.24 -1.80
N LEU A 373 -8.75 14.78 -0.95
CA LEU A 373 -7.35 14.50 -1.28
C LEU A 373 -7.15 13.23 -2.13
N CYS A 374 -8.19 12.39 -2.27
CA CYS A 374 -8.22 11.23 -3.17
C CYS A 374 -9.14 11.54 -4.35
N GLU A 375 -8.78 12.52 -5.17
CA GLU A 375 -9.62 13.00 -6.27
C GLU A 375 -9.97 11.90 -7.26
N ASP A 376 -9.01 11.03 -7.50
CA ASP A 376 -9.04 9.88 -8.40
C ASP A 376 -10.16 8.89 -8.01
N TYR A 377 -10.16 8.44 -6.76
CA TYR A 377 -11.12 7.51 -6.21
C TYR A 377 -12.55 8.06 -6.31
N PHE A 378 -12.76 9.33 -5.92
CA PHE A 378 -14.10 9.93 -5.98
C PHE A 378 -14.52 10.30 -7.40
N THR A 379 -13.59 10.61 -8.30
CA THR A 379 -13.91 10.80 -9.74
C THR A 379 -14.42 9.47 -10.33
N GLY A 380 -13.78 8.36 -9.99
CA GLY A 380 -14.24 7.02 -10.38
C GLY A 380 -15.65 6.71 -9.85
N ILE A 381 -15.89 6.93 -8.54
CA ILE A 381 -17.22 6.76 -7.92
C ILE A 381 -18.28 7.62 -8.63
N LEU A 382 -17.96 8.87 -8.94
CA LEU A 382 -18.90 9.78 -9.59
C LEU A 382 -19.23 9.31 -11.00
N LEU A 383 -18.25 8.84 -11.78
CA LEU A 383 -18.50 8.24 -13.09
C LEU A 383 -19.37 6.99 -13.00
N ASP A 384 -19.09 6.08 -12.06
CA ASP A 384 -19.89 4.86 -11.85
C ASP A 384 -21.35 5.21 -11.50
N SER A 385 -21.55 6.27 -10.71
CA SER A 385 -22.90 6.77 -10.35
C SER A 385 -23.70 7.29 -11.56
N HIS A 386 -23.00 7.68 -12.63
CA HIS A 386 -23.55 8.08 -13.92
C HIS A 386 -23.52 6.95 -14.96
N HIS A 387 -23.38 5.69 -14.52
CA HIS A 387 -23.33 4.49 -15.35
C HIS A 387 -22.16 4.47 -16.34
N GLN A 388 -21.08 5.21 -16.05
CA GLN A 388 -19.82 5.18 -16.78
C GLN A 388 -18.82 4.35 -16.00
N LYS A 389 -18.63 3.10 -16.41
CA LYS A 389 -17.92 2.09 -15.65
C LYS A 389 -16.44 2.41 -15.53
N VAL A 390 -15.90 2.19 -14.33
CA VAL A 390 -14.47 2.06 -14.09
C VAL A 390 -14.09 0.58 -14.18
N ILE A 391 -13.18 0.21 -15.09
CA ILE A 391 -12.68 -1.17 -15.23
C ILE A 391 -11.20 -1.28 -14.86
N TYR A 392 -10.81 -2.46 -14.38
CA TYR A 392 -9.43 -2.75 -14.00
C TYR A 392 -8.74 -3.69 -15.00
N LEU A 393 -7.73 -3.18 -15.71
CA LEU A 393 -6.83 -3.99 -16.55
C LEU A 393 -5.60 -4.41 -15.75
N ASP A 394 -5.60 -5.66 -15.30
CA ASP A 394 -4.53 -6.26 -14.49
C ASP A 394 -3.27 -6.61 -15.32
N GLU A 395 -2.69 -5.61 -15.99
CA GLU A 395 -1.45 -5.70 -16.78
C GLU A 395 -0.44 -4.65 -16.34
N ASN A 396 0.82 -5.07 -16.17
CA ASN A 396 1.93 -4.19 -15.78
C ASN A 396 2.38 -3.32 -16.96
N LEU A 397 1.61 -2.29 -17.26
CA LEU A 397 1.82 -1.38 -18.39
C LEU A 397 2.54 -0.07 -18.00
N SER A 398 2.96 0.06 -16.75
CA SER A 398 3.74 1.19 -16.25
C SER A 398 4.46 0.80 -14.97
N ALA A 399 5.48 1.57 -14.58
CA ALA A 399 6.07 1.45 -13.26
C ALA A 399 6.37 2.81 -12.62
N GLY A 400 5.98 2.94 -11.35
CA GLY A 400 6.21 4.11 -10.51
C GLY A 400 7.38 3.98 -9.53
N LEU A 401 7.68 5.08 -8.83
CA LEU A 401 8.61 5.09 -7.70
C LEU A 401 7.83 4.98 -6.37
N ALA A 402 7.97 3.84 -5.69
CA ALA A 402 7.49 3.66 -4.33
C ALA A 402 8.24 4.58 -3.35
N ALA A 403 7.62 4.89 -2.22
CA ALA A 403 8.21 5.75 -1.18
C ALA A 403 9.59 5.23 -0.73
N GLU A 404 10.58 6.14 -0.70
CA GLU A 404 11.99 5.81 -0.52
C GLU A 404 12.44 5.81 0.96
N SER A 405 11.58 6.22 1.88
CA SER A 405 11.78 6.12 3.33
C SER A 405 10.52 5.60 4.00
N LEU A 406 10.64 5.04 5.20
CA LEU A 406 9.45 4.58 5.92
C LEU A 406 8.54 5.76 6.29
N ASN A 407 9.11 6.92 6.62
CA ASN A 407 8.33 8.11 6.95
C ASN A 407 7.47 8.56 5.75
N ASP A 408 8.06 8.56 4.55
CA ASP A 408 7.36 8.91 3.31
C ASP A 408 6.25 7.90 2.98
N TYR A 409 6.53 6.61 3.21
CA TYR A 409 5.56 5.53 3.05
C TYR A 409 4.35 5.73 3.98
N VAL A 410 4.59 5.92 5.28
CA VAL A 410 3.49 6.13 6.25
C VAL A 410 2.74 7.42 5.95
N GLY A 411 3.44 8.50 5.61
CA GLY A 411 2.82 9.77 5.22
C GLY A 411 1.91 9.63 4.00
N GLN A 412 2.31 8.86 2.99
CA GLN A 412 1.49 8.57 1.82
C GLN A 412 0.19 7.82 2.19
N TYR A 413 0.28 6.76 3.00
CA TYR A 413 -0.90 6.01 3.44
C TYR A 413 -1.81 6.82 4.38
N GLN A 414 -1.26 7.69 5.23
CA GLN A 414 -2.06 8.62 6.02
C GLN A 414 -2.85 9.60 5.15
N ARG A 415 -2.27 10.05 4.01
CA ARG A 415 -3.00 10.87 3.03
C ARG A 415 -4.14 10.09 2.39
N TRP A 416 -3.93 8.84 1.99
CA TRP A 416 -4.99 7.99 1.43
C TRP A 416 -6.10 7.69 2.43
N LEU A 417 -5.74 7.41 3.68
CA LEU A 417 -6.69 7.26 4.78
C LEU A 417 -7.53 8.52 4.95
N MET A 418 -6.86 9.68 5.03
CA MET A 418 -7.55 10.97 5.20
C MET A 418 -8.47 11.28 4.03
N GLY A 419 -8.00 11.16 2.78
CA GLY A 419 -8.80 11.38 1.58
C GLY A 419 -9.97 10.41 1.48
N SER A 420 -9.77 9.14 1.80
CA SER A 420 -10.85 8.14 1.79
C SER A 420 -11.91 8.44 2.85
N LEU A 421 -11.52 8.71 4.10
CA LEU A 421 -12.46 9.01 5.18
C LEU A 421 -13.16 10.38 5.02
N GLN A 422 -12.63 11.29 4.19
CA GLN A 422 -13.36 12.49 3.76
C GLN A 422 -14.67 12.14 3.02
N ALA A 423 -14.85 10.90 2.54
CA ALA A 423 -16.12 10.38 2.01
C ALA A 423 -17.33 10.73 2.88
N PHE A 424 -17.20 10.68 4.21
CA PHE A 424 -18.29 10.95 5.13
C PHE A 424 -18.69 12.44 5.22
N PHE A 425 -17.95 13.33 4.55
CA PHE A 425 -18.02 14.78 4.69
C PHE A 425 -18.20 15.53 3.37
N ILE A 426 -18.20 14.83 2.23
CA ILE A 426 -18.30 15.39 0.89
C ILE A 426 -19.58 14.94 0.18
N LYS A 427 -19.94 15.59 -0.93
CA LYS A 427 -21.15 15.23 -1.70
C LYS A 427 -21.03 13.89 -2.42
N THR A 428 -19.83 13.55 -2.89
CA THR A 428 -19.51 12.28 -3.58
C THR A 428 -19.36 11.11 -2.61
N ASN A 429 -20.13 11.10 -1.52
CA ASN A 429 -20.12 10.02 -0.54
C ASN A 429 -20.71 8.74 -1.19
N PRO A 430 -19.94 7.65 -1.38
CA PRO A 430 -20.43 6.45 -2.05
C PRO A 430 -21.59 5.77 -1.29
N LEU A 431 -21.78 6.05 0.00
CA LEU A 431 -22.86 5.47 0.79
C LEU A 431 -24.21 6.14 0.56
N THR A 432 -24.22 7.41 0.13
CA THR A 432 -25.44 8.21 -0.04
C THR A 432 -25.65 8.73 -1.46
N LEU A 433 -24.61 8.77 -2.29
CA LEU A 433 -24.65 9.25 -3.67
C LEU A 433 -25.62 8.39 -4.51
N SER A 434 -26.58 8.98 -5.21
CA SER A 434 -27.53 8.27 -6.08
C SER A 434 -26.83 7.59 -7.26
N GLY A 435 -27.44 6.55 -7.86
CA GLY A 435 -26.91 5.88 -9.06
C GLY A 435 -26.02 4.66 -8.79
N LEU A 436 -25.47 4.53 -7.57
CA LEU A 436 -24.72 3.33 -7.15
C LEU A 436 -25.64 2.21 -6.68
N THR A 437 -25.30 0.98 -7.08
CA THR A 437 -25.96 -0.25 -6.63
C THR A 437 -25.60 -0.59 -5.19
N LEU A 438 -26.44 -1.39 -4.50
CA LEU A 438 -26.16 -1.83 -3.13
C LEU A 438 -24.82 -2.56 -2.99
N ARG A 439 -24.43 -3.35 -4.00
CA ARG A 439 -23.14 -4.06 -4.01
C ARG A 439 -21.95 -3.10 -4.08
N GLN A 440 -22.03 -2.07 -4.92
CA GLN A 440 -21.02 -1.01 -4.99
C GLN A 440 -20.92 -0.25 -3.66
N ARG A 441 -22.06 0.14 -3.07
CA ARG A 441 -22.08 0.82 -1.75
C ARG A 441 -21.42 -0.02 -0.67
N MET A 442 -21.73 -1.31 -0.63
CA MET A 442 -21.14 -2.24 0.33
C MET A 442 -19.63 -2.38 0.10
N ALA A 443 -19.18 -2.49 -1.15
CA ALA A 443 -17.76 -2.56 -1.49
C ALA A 443 -17.00 -1.31 -1.02
N HIS A 444 -17.53 -0.11 -1.30
CA HIS A 444 -16.92 1.13 -0.82
C HIS A 444 -16.97 1.25 0.71
N LEU A 445 -18.06 0.85 1.36
CA LEU A 445 -18.15 0.83 2.83
C LEU A 445 -17.03 -0.03 3.45
N MET A 446 -16.78 -1.21 2.88
CA MET A 446 -15.74 -2.12 3.35
C MET A 446 -14.34 -1.52 3.19
N SER A 447 -14.07 -0.89 2.05
CA SER A 447 -12.82 -0.16 1.83
C SER A 447 -12.66 1.00 2.83
N LEU A 448 -13.75 1.69 3.20
CA LEU A 448 -13.71 2.72 4.25
C LEU A 448 -13.46 2.13 5.66
N VAL A 449 -14.03 0.96 5.98
CA VAL A 449 -13.78 0.25 7.25
C VAL A 449 -12.32 -0.19 7.35
N TYR A 450 -11.70 -0.64 6.26
CA TYR A 450 -10.27 -1.01 6.24
C TYR A 450 -9.36 0.12 6.73
N TRP A 451 -9.68 1.37 6.41
CA TRP A 451 -8.91 2.53 6.87
C TRP A 451 -8.98 2.77 8.38
N LEU A 452 -9.89 2.11 9.09
CA LEU A 452 -10.02 2.15 10.54
C LEU A 452 -9.25 1.01 11.25
N THR A 453 -8.51 0.17 10.52
CA THR A 453 -7.74 -0.98 11.06
C THR A 453 -6.74 -0.63 12.15
N GLY A 454 -6.34 0.65 12.26
CA GLY A 454 -5.46 1.11 13.35
C GLY A 454 -6.04 0.83 14.74
N PHE A 455 -7.34 1.06 14.94
CA PHE A 455 -7.99 0.90 16.25
C PHE A 455 -8.00 -0.55 16.77
N PRO A 456 -8.54 -1.54 16.03
CA PRO A 456 -8.50 -2.93 16.50
C PRO A 456 -7.07 -3.44 16.65
N ARG A 457 -6.13 -3.01 15.78
CA ARG A 457 -4.74 -3.43 15.88
C ARG A 457 -4.08 -2.94 17.17
N LEU A 458 -4.29 -1.67 17.54
CA LEU A 458 -3.80 -1.15 18.82
C LEU A 458 -4.41 -1.89 20.00
N LEU A 459 -5.71 -2.18 19.94
CA LEU A 459 -6.38 -2.90 21.01
C LEU A 459 -5.81 -4.31 21.18
N ILE A 460 -5.57 -5.05 20.10
CA ILE A 460 -4.95 -6.40 20.14
C ILE A 460 -3.54 -6.36 20.76
N LEU A 461 -2.76 -5.31 20.51
CA LEU A 461 -1.42 -5.15 21.10
C LEU A 461 -1.47 -4.77 22.59
N LEU A 462 -2.53 -4.09 23.03
CA LEU A 462 -2.73 -3.60 24.40
C LEU A 462 -3.44 -4.61 25.31
N VAL A 463 -4.39 -5.38 24.81
CA VAL A 463 -5.21 -6.31 25.61
C VAL A 463 -4.36 -7.30 26.40
N PRO A 464 -3.35 -7.99 25.82
CA PRO A 464 -2.48 -8.87 26.59
C PRO A 464 -1.68 -8.15 27.69
N ILE A 465 -1.32 -6.88 27.48
CA ILE A 465 -0.66 -6.06 28.51
C ILE A 465 -1.63 -5.77 29.65
N ILE A 466 -2.86 -5.34 29.33
CA ILE A 466 -3.91 -5.04 30.31
C ILE A 466 -4.26 -6.30 31.13
N CYS A 467 -4.37 -7.46 30.47
CA CYS A 467 -4.61 -8.73 31.13
C CYS A 467 -3.50 -9.07 32.13
N GLY A 468 -2.23 -8.87 31.74
CA GLY A 468 -1.08 -9.14 32.62
C GLY A 468 -0.92 -8.14 33.78
N LEU A 469 -1.22 -6.85 33.56
CA LEU A 469 -1.05 -5.81 34.57
C LEU A 469 -2.19 -5.76 35.60
N ALA A 470 -3.41 -5.91 35.12
CA ALA A 470 -4.60 -5.66 35.93
C ALA A 470 -5.41 -6.92 36.23
N SER A 471 -4.99 -8.10 35.72
CA SER A 471 -5.71 -9.36 35.87
C SER A 471 -7.17 -9.28 35.38
N ILE A 472 -7.40 -8.49 34.33
CA ILE A 472 -8.71 -8.27 33.69
C ILE A 472 -8.78 -9.14 32.44
N PHE A 473 -9.76 -10.03 32.37
CA PHE A 473 -9.93 -10.95 31.25
C PHE A 473 -11.20 -10.62 30.48
N PRO A 474 -11.12 -9.95 29.33
CA PRO A 474 -12.31 -9.58 28.56
C PRO A 474 -12.97 -10.79 27.87
N ILE A 475 -12.26 -11.91 27.76
CA ILE A 475 -12.71 -13.09 27.02
C ILE A 475 -12.77 -14.30 27.97
N ILE A 476 -13.92 -14.97 28.04
CA ILE A 476 -14.08 -16.31 28.63
C ILE A 476 -13.63 -17.30 27.57
N ILE A 477 -12.51 -17.98 27.80
CA ILE A 477 -11.93 -18.87 26.80
C ILE A 477 -11.08 -19.95 27.46
N THR A 478 -11.27 -21.19 27.03
CA THR A 478 -10.37 -22.31 27.36
C THR A 478 -9.34 -22.53 26.26
N PRO A 479 -8.21 -23.22 26.52
CA PRO A 479 -7.27 -23.60 25.46
C PRO A 479 -7.91 -24.38 24.31
N ASP A 480 -8.90 -25.21 24.61
CA ASP A 480 -9.67 -25.98 23.62
C ASP A 480 -10.53 -25.06 22.74
N ASP A 481 -11.23 -24.08 23.34
CA ASP A 481 -11.98 -23.06 22.60
C ASP A 481 -11.06 -22.26 21.67
N TRP A 482 -9.91 -21.85 22.20
CA TRP A 482 -8.90 -21.09 21.43
C TRP A 482 -8.38 -21.89 20.25
N LEU A 483 -8.04 -23.18 20.46
CA LEU A 483 -7.55 -24.05 19.39
C LEU A 483 -8.61 -24.22 18.30
N TYR A 484 -9.85 -24.51 18.70
CA TYR A 484 -10.91 -24.96 17.80
C TYR A 484 -11.64 -23.82 17.06
N PHE A 485 -11.92 -22.71 17.73
CA PHE A 485 -12.66 -21.58 17.13
C PHE A 485 -11.76 -20.49 16.57
N LEU A 486 -10.50 -20.37 17.03
CA LEU A 486 -9.59 -19.32 16.58
C LEU A 486 -8.38 -19.87 15.81
N PHE A 487 -7.54 -20.69 16.44
CA PHE A 487 -6.24 -21.08 15.87
C PHE A 487 -6.37 -21.89 14.57
N LEU A 488 -7.15 -22.98 14.57
CA LEU A 488 -7.31 -23.83 13.38
C LEU A 488 -8.01 -23.10 12.22
N PRO A 489 -9.14 -22.38 12.41
CA PRO A 489 -9.72 -21.56 11.35
C PRO A 489 -8.78 -20.45 10.84
N HIS A 490 -7.99 -19.84 11.72
CA HIS A 490 -7.00 -18.83 11.31
C HIS A 490 -5.89 -19.43 10.44
N LEU A 491 -5.39 -20.64 10.76
CA LEU A 491 -4.43 -21.33 9.89
C LEU A 491 -5.02 -21.64 8.51
N LEU A 492 -6.28 -22.11 8.47
CA LEU A 492 -6.97 -22.33 7.20
C LEU A 492 -7.09 -21.03 6.39
N LEU A 493 -7.46 -19.93 7.04
CA LEU A 493 -7.52 -18.60 6.42
C LEU A 493 -6.15 -18.20 5.88
N LEU A 494 -5.11 -18.29 6.71
CA LEU A 494 -3.73 -17.93 6.39
C LEU A 494 -3.24 -18.62 5.11
N PHE A 495 -3.32 -19.95 5.06
CA PHE A 495 -2.84 -20.71 3.90
C PHE A 495 -3.74 -20.57 2.67
N SER A 496 -5.05 -20.39 2.86
CA SER A 496 -5.99 -20.19 1.75
C SER A 496 -5.81 -18.83 1.10
N MET A 497 -5.56 -17.77 1.88
CA MET A 497 -5.46 -16.40 1.38
C MET A 497 -4.26 -16.19 0.47
N HIS A 498 -3.13 -16.83 0.77
CA HIS A 498 -1.97 -16.83 -0.11
C HIS A 498 -2.34 -17.28 -1.54
N TRP A 499 -3.15 -18.33 -1.65
CA TRP A 499 -3.59 -18.86 -2.94
C TRP A 499 -4.75 -18.06 -3.57
N LEU A 500 -5.74 -17.65 -2.76
CA LEU A 500 -6.88 -16.84 -3.23
C LEU A 500 -6.44 -15.48 -3.78
N SER A 501 -5.35 -14.92 -3.25
CA SER A 501 -4.73 -13.67 -3.70
C SER A 501 -3.85 -13.81 -4.94
N ASP A 502 -3.88 -14.96 -5.63
CA ASP A 502 -2.99 -15.26 -6.76
C ASP A 502 -1.51 -15.18 -6.35
N ARG A 503 -1.17 -15.48 -5.08
CA ARG A 503 0.20 -15.36 -4.54
C ARG A 503 0.75 -13.94 -4.62
N SER A 504 -0.08 -12.93 -4.38
CA SER A 504 0.33 -11.53 -4.46
C SER A 504 0.88 -10.98 -3.15
N THR A 505 0.52 -11.56 -2.01
CA THR A 505 0.96 -11.13 -0.68
C THR A 505 0.93 -12.30 0.31
N SER A 506 1.51 -12.09 1.49
CA SER A 506 1.39 -12.94 2.67
C SER A 506 0.61 -12.21 3.76
N MET A 507 -0.22 -12.93 4.51
CA MET A 507 -0.88 -12.35 5.69
C MET A 507 0.12 -12.10 6.82
N LEU A 508 1.15 -12.93 7.00
CA LEU A 508 2.22 -12.68 7.98
C LEU A 508 2.97 -11.40 7.70
N LEU A 509 3.22 -11.10 6.41
CA LEU A 509 3.82 -9.83 6.03
C LEU A 509 2.83 -8.68 6.31
N SER A 510 1.55 -8.83 5.98
CA SER A 510 0.51 -7.83 6.28
C SER A 510 0.38 -7.50 7.77
N GLU A 511 0.68 -8.44 8.69
CA GLU A 511 0.74 -8.17 10.13
C GLU A 511 1.73 -7.05 10.45
N ILE A 512 2.94 -7.10 9.88
CA ILE A 512 3.98 -6.08 10.08
C ILE A 512 3.49 -4.71 9.58
N TYR A 513 2.90 -4.67 8.37
CA TYR A 513 2.33 -3.43 7.82
C TYR A 513 1.26 -2.84 8.75
N THR A 514 0.32 -3.65 9.23
CA THR A 514 -0.75 -3.16 10.09
C THR A 514 -0.27 -2.70 11.46
N ILE A 515 0.79 -3.29 12.02
CA ILE A 515 1.42 -2.83 13.26
C ILE A 515 2.06 -1.46 13.07
N ILE A 516 2.82 -1.27 11.97
CA ILE A 516 3.43 0.03 11.66
C ILE A 516 2.34 1.10 11.46
N HIS A 517 1.21 0.74 10.84
CA HIS A 517 0.07 1.62 10.65
C HIS A 517 -0.76 1.88 11.91
N ALA A 518 -0.64 1.05 12.97
CA ALA A 518 -1.59 1.03 14.08
C ALA A 518 -1.78 2.41 14.75
N ILE A 519 -0.68 3.06 15.12
CA ILE A 519 -0.70 4.39 15.75
C ILE A 519 -0.99 5.50 14.71
N PRO A 520 -0.25 5.58 13.58
CA PRO A 520 -0.46 6.62 12.59
C PRO A 520 -1.91 6.67 12.08
N PHE A 521 -2.51 5.52 11.78
CA PHE A 521 -3.86 5.45 11.23
C PHE A 521 -4.90 5.84 12.27
N SER A 522 -4.77 5.37 13.52
CA SER A 522 -5.70 5.73 14.59
C SER A 522 -5.72 7.24 14.85
N LEU A 523 -4.53 7.86 14.94
CA LEU A 523 -4.42 9.31 15.13
C LEU A 523 -5.01 10.09 13.94
N THR A 524 -4.76 9.62 12.71
CA THR A 524 -5.28 10.28 11.51
C THR A 524 -6.79 10.12 11.39
N ALA A 525 -7.34 8.94 11.69
CA ALA A 525 -8.78 8.70 11.68
C ALA A 525 -9.49 9.61 12.70
N VAL A 526 -9.01 9.68 13.95
CA VAL A 526 -9.53 10.63 14.96
C VAL A 526 -9.47 12.07 14.45
N GLN A 527 -8.34 12.48 13.88
CA GLN A 527 -8.17 13.81 13.31
C GLN A 527 -9.21 14.11 12.20
N VAL A 528 -9.46 13.16 11.30
CA VAL A 528 -10.40 13.34 10.18
C VAL A 528 -11.82 13.48 10.69
N PHE A 529 -12.27 12.62 11.61
CA PHE A 529 -13.64 12.72 12.12
C PHE A 529 -13.91 14.00 12.91
N LEU A 530 -12.87 14.57 13.55
CA LEU A 530 -12.98 15.84 14.28
C LEU A 530 -12.80 17.06 13.37
N ARG A 531 -11.88 16.99 12.40
CA ARG A 531 -11.46 18.11 11.53
C ARG A 531 -11.05 17.61 10.13
N PRO A 532 -12.02 17.23 9.28
CA PRO A 532 -11.76 16.49 8.04
C PRO A 532 -10.90 17.24 7.01
N PHE A 533 -10.94 18.58 7.02
CA PHE A 533 -10.24 19.43 6.04
C PHE A 533 -9.14 20.29 6.66
N SER A 534 -8.57 19.87 7.80
CA SER A 534 -7.62 20.69 8.58
C SER A 534 -6.16 20.63 8.14
N ARG A 535 -5.74 19.59 7.41
CA ARG A 535 -4.35 19.46 6.94
C ARG A 535 -4.27 19.73 5.45
N ALA A 536 -3.40 20.67 5.08
CA ALA A 536 -3.03 20.89 3.70
C ALA A 536 -2.26 19.67 3.16
N PHE A 537 -2.42 19.39 1.87
CA PHE A 537 -1.64 18.38 1.17
C PHE A 537 -0.14 18.72 1.21
N GLN A 538 0.67 17.77 1.63
CA GLN A 538 2.13 17.84 1.56
C GLN A 538 2.63 16.79 0.56
N VAL A 539 3.41 17.23 -0.42
CA VAL A 539 3.96 16.33 -1.43
C VAL A 539 5.07 15.50 -0.81
N THR A 540 5.01 14.19 -1.06
CA THR A 540 6.02 13.25 -0.59
C THR A 540 7.35 13.56 -1.30
N PRO A 541 8.44 13.84 -0.56
CA PRO A 541 9.75 14.04 -1.16
C PRO A 541 10.18 12.86 -2.04
N LYS A 542 10.91 13.15 -3.12
CA LYS A 542 11.49 12.17 -4.06
C LYS A 542 12.97 12.47 -4.26
N GLY A 543 13.79 11.44 -4.44
CA GLY A 543 15.24 11.56 -4.57
C GLY A 543 15.97 11.59 -3.23
N PHE A 544 15.61 10.69 -2.31
CA PHE A 544 16.21 10.61 -0.97
C PHE A 544 17.65 10.05 -1.02
N LEU A 545 18.58 10.73 -0.35
CA LEU A 545 19.97 10.29 -0.15
C LEU A 545 20.30 10.16 1.34
N SER A 546 20.97 9.08 1.71
CA SER A 546 21.48 8.86 3.06
C SER A 546 22.69 7.94 3.06
N ASP A 547 23.78 8.38 3.69
CA ASP A 547 25.01 7.58 3.82
C ASP A 547 24.96 6.60 5.00
N GLY A 548 24.05 6.83 5.95
CA GLY A 548 23.88 6.03 7.17
C GLY A 548 22.46 5.52 7.37
N PHE A 549 22.33 4.61 8.35
CA PHE A 549 21.02 4.15 8.82
C PHE A 549 20.24 5.29 9.48
N ARG A 550 18.93 5.36 9.25
CA ARG A 550 18.04 6.34 9.90
C ARG A 550 16.94 5.65 10.67
N VAL A 551 16.76 6.04 11.92
CA VAL A 551 15.71 5.50 12.79
C VAL A 551 14.52 6.45 12.79
N ASN A 552 13.35 5.94 12.42
CA ASN A 552 12.09 6.68 12.46
C ASN A 552 11.53 6.73 13.90
N ALA A 553 12.14 7.54 14.76
CA ALA A 553 11.87 7.55 16.21
C ALA A 553 10.39 7.73 16.58
N TRP A 554 9.63 8.51 15.81
CA TRP A 554 8.21 8.73 16.07
C TRP A 554 7.36 7.46 15.91
N LEU A 555 7.80 6.51 15.08
CA LEU A 555 7.22 5.17 14.96
C LEU A 555 7.86 4.21 15.95
N THR A 556 9.20 4.23 16.04
CA THR A 556 9.96 3.26 16.83
C THR A 556 9.70 3.37 18.33
N ILE A 557 9.60 4.58 18.88
CA ILE A 557 9.42 4.78 20.33
C ILE A 557 8.11 4.14 20.82
N PRO A 558 6.93 4.48 20.27
CA PRO A 558 5.70 3.92 20.81
C PRO A 558 5.53 2.44 20.49
N LEU A 559 6.03 1.94 19.35
CA LEU A 559 6.10 0.49 19.10
C LEU A 559 7.04 -0.22 20.09
N GLY A 560 8.16 0.42 20.43
CA GLY A 560 9.10 -0.04 21.45
C GLY A 560 8.46 -0.11 22.85
N LEU A 561 7.62 0.87 23.22
CA LEU A 561 6.86 0.82 24.48
C LEU A 561 5.86 -0.35 24.51
N LEU A 562 5.17 -0.63 23.40
CA LEU A 562 4.30 -1.81 23.29
C LEU A 562 5.09 -3.12 23.37
N TRP A 563 6.28 -3.16 22.75
CA TRP A 563 7.18 -4.31 22.80
C TRP A 563 7.67 -4.56 24.24
N LEU A 564 8.14 -3.51 24.92
CA LEU A 564 8.56 -3.56 26.32
C LEU A 564 7.40 -3.94 27.26
N GLY A 565 6.18 -3.45 27.00
CA GLY A 565 5.00 -3.81 27.77
C GLY A 565 4.67 -5.30 27.66
N ASN A 566 4.62 -5.85 26.44
CA ASN A 566 4.39 -7.28 26.22
C ASN A 566 5.54 -8.13 26.79
N GLY A 567 6.80 -7.71 26.62
CA GLY A 567 7.97 -8.42 27.14
C GLY A 567 8.04 -8.41 28.66
N GLY A 568 7.75 -7.27 29.28
CA GLY A 568 7.66 -7.13 30.73
C GLY A 568 6.58 -8.03 31.31
N MET A 569 5.42 -8.17 30.64
CA MET A 569 4.37 -9.09 31.11
C MET A 569 4.77 -10.55 30.97
N LEU A 570 5.41 -10.95 29.86
CA LEU A 570 5.92 -12.30 29.69
C LEU A 570 6.96 -12.65 30.77
N VAL A 571 7.93 -11.76 31.01
CA VAL A 571 8.96 -11.96 32.05
C VAL A 571 8.35 -12.01 33.44
N ASN A 572 7.42 -11.10 33.75
CA ASN A 572 6.70 -11.09 35.03
C ASN A 572 5.92 -12.40 35.25
N PHE A 573 5.23 -12.90 34.23
CA PHE A 573 4.52 -14.18 34.29
C PHE A 573 5.46 -15.35 34.58
N LEU A 574 6.57 -15.45 33.83
CA LEU A 574 7.56 -16.51 34.03
C LEU A 574 8.21 -16.42 35.42
N TRP A 575 8.53 -15.21 35.89
CA TRP A 575 9.08 -14.97 37.22
C TRP A 575 8.12 -15.44 38.32
N GLN A 576 6.86 -15.01 38.27
CA GLN A 576 5.85 -15.44 39.23
C GLN A 576 5.67 -16.96 39.18
N ARG A 577 5.69 -17.58 38.01
CA ARG A 577 5.55 -19.04 37.89
C ARG A 577 6.68 -19.83 38.54
N ILE A 578 7.91 -19.29 38.50
CA ILE A 578 9.10 -19.91 39.08
C ILE A 578 9.20 -19.65 40.58
N TYR A 579 9.01 -18.40 41.01
CA TYR A 579 9.34 -17.96 42.38
C TYR A 579 8.14 -17.69 43.28
N ASN A 580 6.95 -17.46 42.72
CA ASN A 580 5.74 -17.22 43.51
C ASN A 580 4.48 -17.83 42.84
N PRO A 581 4.44 -19.16 42.63
CA PRO A 581 3.35 -19.79 41.90
C PRO A 581 1.98 -19.64 42.57
N GLN A 582 1.94 -19.42 43.89
CA GLN A 582 0.69 -19.18 44.63
C GLN A 582 0.16 -17.74 44.48
N GLY A 583 0.98 -16.79 44.01
CA GLY A 583 0.55 -15.43 43.73
C GLY A 583 -0.18 -15.27 42.39
N LEU A 584 -0.14 -16.29 41.53
CA LEU A 584 -0.85 -16.30 40.26
C LEU A 584 -2.34 -16.58 40.51
N PRO A 585 -3.26 -15.81 39.91
CA PRO A 585 -4.68 -16.18 39.91
C PRO A 585 -4.85 -17.62 39.41
N ALA A 586 -5.78 -18.39 39.99
CA ALA A 586 -5.92 -19.82 39.70
C ALA A 586 -6.05 -20.14 38.18
N GLY A 587 -6.73 -19.28 37.42
CA GLY A 587 -6.85 -19.41 35.95
C GLY A 587 -5.59 -19.07 35.15
N PHE A 588 -4.56 -18.51 35.79
CA PHE A 588 -3.28 -18.09 35.22
C PHE A 588 -2.14 -19.09 35.52
N ALA A 589 -2.27 -19.87 36.60
CA ALA A 589 -1.22 -20.78 37.07
C ALA A 589 -0.95 -21.96 36.12
N ASP A 590 -1.95 -22.39 35.35
CA ASP A 590 -1.85 -23.48 34.39
C ASP A 590 -1.58 -22.96 32.96
N ILE A 591 -0.45 -23.40 32.38
CA ILE A 591 -0.03 -23.08 31.01
C ILE A 591 -0.72 -24.00 29.99
N TRP A 592 -1.04 -25.23 30.39
CA TRP A 592 -1.53 -26.26 29.49
C TRP A 592 -3.06 -26.38 29.51
N GLY A 593 -3.70 -26.03 30.63
CA GLY A 593 -5.16 -26.03 30.80
C GLY A 593 -5.79 -24.68 31.15
N GLY A 594 -5.00 -23.62 31.38
CA GLY A 594 -5.47 -22.31 31.83
C GLY A 594 -5.32 -21.18 30.80
N THR A 595 -5.89 -20.01 31.13
CA THR A 595 -5.80 -18.78 30.32
C THR A 595 -4.37 -18.23 30.21
N GLY A 596 -3.47 -18.63 31.12
CA GLY A 596 -2.06 -18.23 31.10
C GLY A 596 -1.33 -18.65 29.83
N GLY A 597 -1.59 -19.86 29.32
CA GLY A 597 -0.98 -20.34 28.06
C GLY A 597 -1.36 -19.49 26.84
N ILE A 598 -2.63 -19.06 26.77
CA ILE A 598 -3.14 -18.20 25.69
C ILE A 598 -2.45 -16.83 25.73
N LEU A 599 -2.22 -16.27 26.92
CA LEU A 599 -1.52 -14.99 27.07
C LEU A 599 -0.03 -15.11 26.73
N VAL A 600 0.63 -16.20 27.12
CA VAL A 600 2.01 -16.48 26.69
C VAL A 600 2.10 -16.51 25.16
N PHE A 601 1.16 -17.19 24.48
CA PHE A 601 1.10 -17.18 23.03
C PHE A 601 1.02 -15.75 22.48
N TRP A 602 0.09 -14.93 22.98
CA TRP A 602 -0.08 -13.55 22.50
C TRP A 602 1.09 -12.65 22.82
N TRP A 603 1.72 -12.75 23.99
CA TRP A 603 2.93 -11.97 24.31
C TRP A 603 4.07 -12.35 23.39
N VAL A 604 4.31 -13.65 23.16
CA VAL A 604 5.37 -14.12 22.24
C VAL A 604 5.07 -13.68 20.80
N TYR A 605 3.83 -13.87 20.34
CA TYR A 605 3.39 -13.42 19.02
C TYR A 605 3.61 -11.92 18.83
N ASN A 606 3.16 -11.11 19.80
CA ASN A 606 3.33 -9.66 19.78
C ASN A 606 4.82 -9.28 19.79
N LEU A 607 5.65 -9.93 20.60
CA LEU A 607 7.09 -9.65 20.66
C LEU A 607 7.81 -9.90 19.33
N ILE A 608 7.44 -10.98 18.62
CA ILE A 608 8.00 -11.31 17.30
C ILE A 608 7.63 -10.23 16.28
N PHE A 609 6.34 -9.93 16.13
CA PHE A 609 5.86 -9.02 15.09
C PHE A 609 6.14 -7.55 15.39
N LEU A 610 6.06 -7.12 16.66
CA LEU A 610 6.52 -5.78 17.07
C LEU A 610 8.03 -5.64 16.86
N GLY A 611 8.82 -6.68 17.15
CA GLY A 611 10.26 -6.69 16.88
C GLY A 611 10.56 -6.50 15.40
N LEU A 612 9.88 -7.23 14.52
CA LEU A 612 9.99 -7.08 13.07
C LEU A 612 9.55 -5.69 12.59
N ALA A 613 8.46 -5.14 13.12
CA ALA A 613 8.00 -3.79 12.81
C ALA A 613 9.03 -2.73 13.24
N ILE A 614 9.64 -2.87 14.43
CA ILE A 614 10.71 -1.99 14.92
C ILE A 614 11.94 -2.06 14.01
N LEU A 615 12.33 -3.26 13.55
CA LEU A 615 13.41 -3.43 12.59
C LEU A 615 13.10 -2.75 11.24
N ALA A 616 11.86 -2.86 10.78
CA ALA A 616 11.41 -2.17 9.56
C ALA A 616 11.39 -0.64 9.72
N CYS A 617 11.34 -0.10 10.95
CA CYS A 617 11.47 1.33 11.24
C CYS A 617 12.86 1.93 11.04
N ILE A 618 13.85 1.10 10.68
CA ILE A 618 15.23 1.53 10.44
C ILE A 618 15.50 1.52 8.92
N ASP A 619 15.57 2.71 8.33
CA ASP A 619 15.90 2.87 6.92
C ASP A 619 17.40 2.60 6.70
N PRO A 620 17.79 1.71 5.76
CA PRO A 620 19.18 1.48 5.40
C PRO A 620 19.76 2.65 4.59
N PRO A 621 21.09 2.75 4.47
CA PRO A 621 21.74 3.72 3.59
C PRO A 621 21.25 3.61 2.15
N LYS A 622 21.06 4.77 1.50
CA LYS A 622 20.75 4.93 0.09
C LYS A 622 21.70 6.00 -0.49
N PRO A 623 22.90 5.60 -0.96
CA PRO A 623 23.92 6.55 -1.43
C PRO A 623 23.63 7.08 -2.85
N GLU A 624 22.68 6.48 -3.57
CA GLU A 624 22.35 6.85 -4.94
C GLU A 624 20.85 7.06 -5.13
N THR A 625 20.50 8.01 -5.99
CA THR A 625 19.12 8.32 -6.36
C THR A 625 18.55 7.43 -7.47
N CYS A 626 19.40 6.71 -8.21
CA CYS A 626 18.96 5.83 -9.28
C CYS A 626 18.85 4.38 -8.80
N GLU A 627 17.91 3.66 -9.40
CA GLU A 627 17.74 2.23 -9.16
C GLU A 627 18.59 1.42 -10.14
N TRP A 628 19.08 0.28 -9.67
CA TRP A 628 19.88 -0.65 -10.45
C TRP A 628 19.03 -1.86 -10.85
N PHE A 629 18.88 -2.06 -12.15
CA PHE A 629 18.08 -3.14 -12.71
C PHE A 629 18.95 -4.32 -13.09
N LYS A 630 18.55 -5.53 -12.72
CA LYS A 630 19.15 -6.74 -13.25
C LYS A 630 18.81 -6.84 -14.74
N LEU A 631 19.82 -6.64 -15.58
CA LEU A 631 19.68 -6.63 -17.03
C LEU A 631 20.85 -7.38 -17.64
N GLU A 632 20.62 -8.64 -18.01
CA GLU A 632 21.62 -9.50 -18.61
C GLU A 632 21.57 -9.37 -20.14
N ARG A 633 22.41 -8.49 -20.68
CA ARG A 633 22.54 -8.24 -22.13
C ARG A 633 23.98 -8.39 -22.59
N PRO A 634 24.23 -9.05 -23.74
CA PRO A 634 25.55 -9.08 -24.36
C PRO A 634 26.06 -7.66 -24.58
N MET A 635 27.35 -7.46 -24.37
CA MET A 635 27.98 -6.17 -24.54
C MET A 635 29.41 -6.33 -25.03
N VAL A 636 29.93 -5.26 -25.62
CA VAL A 636 31.33 -5.17 -26.06
C VAL A 636 31.93 -3.93 -25.43
N LEU A 637 33.02 -4.10 -24.71
CA LEU A 637 33.86 -3.01 -24.24
C LEU A 637 34.98 -2.77 -25.24
N SER A 638 35.22 -1.50 -25.55
CA SER A 638 36.33 -1.03 -26.36
C SER A 638 37.27 -0.22 -25.47
N TRP A 639 38.50 -0.70 -25.34
CA TRP A 639 39.57 -0.04 -24.55
C TRP A 639 40.92 -0.26 -25.23
N GLU A 640 41.68 0.82 -25.48
CA GLU A 640 43.05 0.80 -26.04
C GLU A 640 43.22 -0.21 -27.22
N ASN A 641 42.27 -0.21 -28.17
CA ASN A 641 42.17 -1.11 -29.34
C ASN A 641 41.78 -2.58 -29.08
N SER A 642 41.52 -2.95 -27.83
CA SER A 642 41.00 -4.27 -27.46
C SER A 642 39.47 -4.28 -27.39
N LEU A 643 38.86 -5.32 -27.97
CA LEU A 643 37.42 -5.57 -27.88
C LEU A 643 37.16 -6.72 -26.91
N ILE A 644 36.58 -6.38 -25.77
CA ILE A 644 36.31 -7.32 -24.68
C ILE A 644 34.82 -7.64 -24.69
N LYS A 645 34.48 -8.91 -24.88
CA LYS A 645 33.09 -9.37 -24.83
C LYS A 645 32.68 -9.66 -23.39
N GLY A 646 31.49 -9.22 -23.02
CA GLY A 646 30.93 -9.45 -21.70
C GLY A 646 29.41 -9.47 -21.72
N ILE A 647 28.84 -9.47 -20.52
CA ILE A 647 27.41 -9.38 -20.28
C ILE A 647 27.18 -8.32 -19.21
N THR A 648 26.22 -7.43 -19.42
CA THR A 648 25.72 -6.56 -18.34
C THR A 648 25.11 -7.42 -17.22
N HIS A 649 25.32 -7.05 -15.96
CA HIS A 649 24.69 -7.73 -14.82
C HIS A 649 23.65 -6.81 -14.18
N LEU A 650 24.05 -5.57 -13.86
CA LEU A 650 23.17 -4.52 -13.38
C LEU A 650 23.32 -3.29 -14.27
N VAL A 651 22.23 -2.58 -14.56
CA VAL A 651 22.24 -1.33 -15.32
C VAL A 651 21.33 -0.32 -14.61
N SER A 652 21.81 0.90 -14.44
CA SER A 652 21.06 2.06 -13.95
C SER A 652 21.12 3.19 -14.98
N GLU A 653 20.44 4.29 -14.70
CA GLU A 653 20.58 5.51 -15.49
C GLU A 653 21.97 6.17 -15.40
N LYS A 654 22.77 5.81 -14.38
CA LYS A 654 24.09 6.41 -14.13
C LYS A 654 25.25 5.50 -14.48
N GLY A 655 25.03 4.20 -14.67
CA GLY A 655 26.11 3.26 -14.90
C GLY A 655 25.67 1.83 -15.16
N ALA A 656 26.64 0.95 -15.38
CA ALA A 656 26.44 -0.49 -15.53
C ALA A 656 27.50 -1.27 -14.78
N ARG A 657 27.07 -2.36 -14.12
CA ARG A 657 27.94 -3.43 -13.63
C ARG A 657 28.00 -4.52 -14.68
N VAL A 658 29.20 -4.89 -15.09
CA VAL A 658 29.41 -5.79 -16.23
C VAL A 658 30.27 -6.97 -15.83
N ARG A 659 29.93 -8.16 -16.34
CA ARG A 659 30.68 -9.40 -16.17
C ARG A 659 31.47 -9.70 -17.43
N VAL A 660 32.77 -9.86 -17.26
CA VAL A 660 33.68 -10.20 -18.35
C VAL A 660 34.32 -11.55 -18.05
N ASN A 661 34.31 -12.44 -19.04
CA ASN A 661 34.97 -13.73 -18.95
C ASN A 661 36.40 -13.66 -19.50
N THR A 662 37.39 -13.69 -18.63
CA THR A 662 38.82 -13.78 -18.97
C THR A 662 39.27 -15.24 -19.01
N LYS A 663 38.77 -16.00 -19.99
CA LYS A 663 39.24 -17.38 -20.26
C LYS A 663 40.53 -17.44 -21.10
N SER A 664 40.95 -16.32 -21.70
CA SER A 664 42.24 -16.17 -22.40
C SER A 664 43.22 -15.38 -21.53
N GLN A 665 44.48 -15.80 -21.49
CA GLN A 665 45.58 -15.27 -20.68
C GLN A 665 46.02 -13.81 -21.00
N GLU A 666 45.14 -12.97 -21.55
CA GLU A 666 45.42 -11.54 -21.63
C GLU A 666 45.06 -10.90 -20.29
N LYS A 667 46.07 -10.43 -19.57
CA LYS A 667 45.89 -9.53 -18.42
C LYS A 667 45.07 -8.34 -18.90
N LEU A 668 43.76 -8.34 -18.63
CA LEU A 668 42.96 -7.12 -18.69
C LEU A 668 43.58 -6.12 -17.70
N ASN A 669 44.39 -5.19 -18.21
CA ASN A 669 45.07 -4.11 -17.47
C ASN A 669 44.14 -2.90 -17.24
N ILE A 670 42.83 -3.13 -17.17
CA ILE A 670 41.88 -2.08 -16.83
C ILE A 670 42.04 -1.74 -15.35
N SER A 671 42.22 -0.46 -15.06
CA SER A 671 42.37 0.14 -13.74
C SER A 671 41.18 1.03 -13.40
N CYS A 672 40.94 1.26 -12.10
CA CYS A 672 39.96 2.27 -11.69
C CYS A 672 40.39 3.65 -12.20
N GLY A 673 39.47 4.37 -12.82
CA GLY A 673 39.71 5.67 -13.45
C GLY A 673 39.75 5.65 -14.97
N ASP A 674 39.94 4.49 -15.59
CA ASP A 674 40.01 4.34 -17.05
C ASP A 674 38.68 4.66 -17.71
N VAL A 675 38.74 5.36 -18.85
CA VAL A 675 37.58 5.66 -19.68
C VAL A 675 37.45 4.59 -20.76
N ILE A 676 36.29 3.96 -20.83
CA ILE A 676 35.99 2.85 -21.74
C ILE A 676 34.70 3.13 -22.49
N SER A 677 34.66 2.75 -23.77
CA SER A 677 33.44 2.78 -24.57
C SER A 677 32.75 1.43 -24.45
N MET A 678 31.45 1.43 -24.17
CA MET A 678 30.63 0.26 -24.02
C MET A 678 29.49 0.25 -25.05
N GLU A 679 29.39 -0.82 -25.81
CA GLU A 679 28.26 -1.09 -26.70
C GLU A 679 27.40 -2.21 -26.11
N ILE A 680 26.23 -1.88 -25.57
CA ILE A 680 25.23 -2.85 -25.13
C ILE A 680 24.47 -3.33 -26.36
N LYS A 681 24.54 -4.63 -26.64
CA LYS A 681 23.87 -5.23 -27.79
C LYS A 681 22.42 -5.51 -27.45
N LEU A 682 21.55 -4.76 -28.10
CA LEU A 682 20.12 -4.84 -27.97
C LEU A 682 19.64 -5.48 -29.26
N ASN A 683 19.62 -6.81 -29.27
CA ASN A 683 19.17 -7.61 -30.42
C ASN A 683 17.72 -7.28 -30.84
N GLU A 684 17.01 -6.51 -30.01
CA GLU A 684 15.67 -5.98 -30.20
C GLU A 684 15.73 -4.45 -30.04
N TRP A 685 15.68 -3.75 -31.19
CA TRP A 685 15.34 -2.35 -31.48
C TRP A 685 15.32 -1.26 -30.37
N PRO A 686 15.72 0.02 -30.67
CA PRO A 686 16.37 0.53 -31.89
C PRO A 686 17.91 0.58 -31.79
N GLY A 687 18.57 -0.52 -32.16
CA GLY A 687 20.03 -0.56 -32.27
C GLY A 687 20.77 -0.70 -30.94
N ASN A 688 22.08 -0.90 -31.02
CA ASN A 688 22.92 -1.06 -29.84
C ASN A 688 23.09 0.28 -29.11
N LEU A 689 22.99 0.26 -27.78
CA LEU A 689 23.29 1.43 -26.97
C LEU A 689 24.80 1.56 -26.79
N ARG A 690 25.40 2.56 -27.44
CA ARG A 690 26.80 2.92 -27.27
C ARG A 690 26.91 4.05 -26.26
N VAL A 691 27.68 3.86 -25.19
CA VAL A 691 27.91 4.85 -24.14
C VAL A 691 29.37 4.82 -23.71
N GLU A 692 29.93 5.97 -23.38
CA GLU A 692 31.24 6.06 -22.74
C GLU A 692 31.07 6.09 -21.22
N GLY A 693 32.04 5.52 -20.51
CA GLY A 693 31.99 5.53 -19.07
C GLY A 693 33.33 5.27 -18.41
N ARG A 694 33.43 5.67 -17.15
CA ARG A 694 34.62 5.52 -16.33
C ARG A 694 34.51 4.32 -15.42
N VAL A 695 35.58 3.55 -15.32
CA VAL A 695 35.67 2.42 -14.38
C VAL A 695 35.80 2.95 -12.96
N THR A 696 34.88 2.55 -12.09
CA THR A 696 34.82 3.01 -10.69
C THR A 696 35.22 1.93 -9.70
N LYS A 697 34.89 0.67 -9.98
CA LYS A 697 35.20 -0.47 -9.11
C LYS A 697 35.47 -1.72 -9.95
N ILE A 698 36.42 -2.54 -9.51
CA ILE A 698 36.71 -3.86 -10.08
C ILE A 698 36.61 -4.89 -8.96
N ILE A 699 35.73 -5.86 -9.14
CA ILE A 699 35.45 -6.93 -8.17
C ILE A 699 35.93 -8.25 -8.79
N ASN A 700 36.85 -8.92 -8.09
CA ASN A 700 37.36 -10.23 -8.48
C ASN A 700 36.57 -11.32 -7.77
N THR A 701 35.84 -12.14 -8.52
CA THR A 701 35.09 -13.29 -7.98
C THR A 701 36.08 -14.43 -7.67
N LYS A 702 35.96 -15.05 -6.48
CA LYS A 702 36.84 -16.18 -6.08
C LYS A 702 36.56 -17.40 -6.97
N GLY A 703 37.58 -17.87 -7.69
CA GLY A 703 37.48 -18.98 -8.65
C GLY A 703 37.53 -18.49 -10.09
N HIS A 704 38.70 -18.66 -10.72
CA HIS A 704 39.12 -18.24 -12.06
C HIS A 704 38.06 -17.79 -13.09
N CYS A 705 38.36 -16.66 -13.75
CA CYS A 705 37.87 -16.17 -15.06
C CYS A 705 36.74 -15.12 -15.10
N ILE A 706 36.06 -14.73 -14.00
CA ILE A 706 35.00 -13.71 -14.07
C ILE A 706 35.36 -12.47 -13.26
N LYS A 707 35.60 -11.35 -13.95
CA LYS A 707 35.73 -10.01 -13.35
C LYS A 707 34.39 -9.28 -13.45
N GLU A 708 33.90 -8.72 -12.34
CA GLU A 708 32.82 -7.73 -12.36
C GLU A 708 33.42 -6.31 -12.34
N ILE A 709 32.95 -5.44 -13.24
CA ILE A 709 33.45 -4.07 -13.41
C ILE A 709 32.27 -3.10 -13.30
N ASP A 710 32.37 -2.10 -12.42
CA ASP A 710 31.40 -1.02 -12.30
C ASP A 710 31.82 0.17 -13.16
N ILE A 711 30.98 0.53 -14.12
CA ILE A 711 31.22 1.58 -15.09
C ILE A 711 30.19 2.69 -14.86
N LYS A 712 30.65 3.90 -14.59
CA LYS A 712 29.79 5.09 -14.48
C LYS A 712 29.74 5.80 -15.84
N PHE A 713 28.54 6.06 -16.37
CA PHE A 713 28.38 6.71 -17.67
C PHE A 713 28.84 8.17 -17.61
N GLU A 714 29.55 8.61 -18.65
CA GLU A 714 30.02 9.98 -18.84
C GLU A 714 29.60 10.48 -20.24
N GLY A 715 29.27 11.77 -20.36
CA GLY A 715 29.04 12.40 -21.68
C GLY A 715 27.82 11.89 -22.46
N MET A 716 26.81 11.28 -21.83
CA MET A 716 25.63 10.79 -22.55
C MET A 716 24.86 11.92 -23.25
N THR A 717 24.60 11.73 -24.53
CA THR A 717 23.69 12.58 -25.33
C THR A 717 22.23 12.35 -24.93
N SER A 718 21.34 13.32 -25.20
CA SER A 718 19.91 13.17 -24.92
C SER A 718 19.27 11.98 -25.68
N GLN A 719 19.77 11.64 -26.87
CA GLN A 719 19.30 10.47 -27.62
C GLN A 719 19.72 9.14 -26.97
N GLN A 720 20.98 9.04 -26.51
CA GLN A 720 21.44 7.87 -25.74
C GLN A 720 20.67 7.71 -24.44
N TYR A 721 20.41 8.82 -23.73
CA TYR A 721 19.62 8.79 -22.51
C TYR A 721 18.17 8.35 -22.76
N ARG A 722 17.52 8.85 -23.84
CA ARG A 722 16.19 8.38 -24.25
C ARG A 722 16.17 6.86 -24.46
N HIS A 723 17.13 6.36 -25.21
CA HIS A 723 17.27 4.94 -25.49
C HIS A 723 17.51 4.11 -24.21
N LEU A 724 18.29 4.63 -23.27
CA LEU A 724 18.50 4.01 -21.96
C LEU A 724 17.20 3.94 -21.13
N VAL A 725 16.40 5.02 -21.11
CA VAL A 725 15.09 5.03 -20.44
C VAL A 725 14.12 4.04 -21.09
N GLU A 726 14.07 3.99 -22.41
CA GLU A 726 13.26 3.01 -23.14
C GLU A 726 13.64 1.57 -22.78
N LEU A 727 14.94 1.28 -22.74
CA LEU A 727 15.50 -0.02 -22.38
C LEU A 727 15.14 -0.43 -20.95
N LEU A 728 15.29 0.49 -19.99
CA LEU A 728 15.13 0.21 -18.57
C LEU A 728 13.66 0.17 -18.13
N PHE A 729 12.78 0.96 -18.74
CA PHE A 729 11.43 1.17 -18.22
C PHE A 729 10.30 0.85 -19.20
N CYS A 730 10.50 1.06 -20.49
CA CYS A 730 9.37 1.18 -21.42
C CYS A 730 9.05 -0.12 -22.17
N ARG A 731 9.90 -1.15 -22.12
CA ARG A 731 9.68 -2.36 -22.92
C ARG A 731 8.41 -3.10 -22.50
N PRO A 732 7.56 -3.56 -23.45
CA PRO A 732 6.49 -4.50 -23.14
C PRO A 732 7.05 -5.73 -22.42
N GLY A 733 6.44 -6.10 -21.29
CA GLY A 733 6.92 -7.23 -20.48
C GLY A 733 8.15 -6.96 -19.61
N GLN A 734 8.67 -5.72 -19.56
CA GLN A 734 9.76 -5.32 -18.65
C GLN A 734 9.42 -5.64 -17.19
N TRP A 735 8.17 -5.38 -16.81
CA TRP A 735 7.67 -5.49 -15.45
C TRP A 735 7.03 -6.86 -15.23
N VAL A 736 7.86 -7.81 -14.80
CA VAL A 736 7.41 -9.18 -14.56
C VAL A 736 6.64 -9.27 -13.24
N ARG A 737 5.47 -9.92 -13.28
CA ARG A 737 4.70 -10.27 -12.10
C ARG A 737 5.49 -11.23 -11.22
N ARG A 738 5.75 -10.85 -9.97
CA ARG A 738 6.42 -11.71 -8.98
C ARG A 738 5.37 -12.47 -8.16
N GLU A 739 5.64 -13.74 -7.87
CA GLU A 739 4.83 -14.50 -6.92
C GLU A 739 5.47 -14.37 -5.53
N HIS A 740 4.66 -14.01 -4.54
CA HIS A 740 5.04 -14.09 -3.15
C HIS A 740 5.30 -15.57 -2.79
N PRO A 741 6.29 -15.90 -1.96
CA PRO A 741 6.45 -17.26 -1.44
C PRO A 741 5.30 -17.63 -0.51
N ASN A 742 5.14 -18.93 -0.23
CA ASN A 742 4.11 -19.38 0.71
C ASN A 742 4.35 -18.87 2.14
N GLU A 743 3.33 -18.99 2.99
CA GLU A 743 3.36 -18.48 4.37
C GLU A 743 4.46 -19.11 5.23
N LEU A 744 4.80 -20.39 5.02
CA LEU A 744 5.86 -21.05 5.78
C LEU A 744 7.25 -20.49 5.43
N ILE A 745 7.56 -20.34 4.14
CA ILE A 745 8.81 -19.73 3.68
C ILE A 745 8.89 -18.28 4.17
N THR A 746 7.77 -17.57 4.15
CA THR A 746 7.68 -16.20 4.66
C THR A 746 7.99 -16.15 6.16
N LEU A 747 7.39 -17.03 6.95
CA LEU A 747 7.66 -17.15 8.39
C LEU A 747 9.14 -17.43 8.66
N ILE A 748 9.75 -18.35 7.90
CA ILE A 748 11.18 -18.68 8.03
C ILE A 748 12.05 -17.47 7.67
N ALA A 749 11.73 -16.76 6.59
CA ALA A 749 12.47 -15.57 6.16
C ALA A 749 12.39 -14.45 7.21
N LEU A 750 11.19 -14.20 7.75
CA LEU A 750 10.96 -13.23 8.82
C LEU A 750 11.66 -13.65 10.13
N GLY A 751 11.59 -14.92 10.51
CA GLY A 751 12.25 -15.44 11.71
C GLY A 751 13.79 -15.34 11.64
N LYS A 752 14.39 -15.74 10.51
CA LYS A 752 15.83 -15.53 10.25
C LYS A 752 16.20 -14.06 10.36
N ARG A 753 15.32 -13.19 9.85
CA ARG A 753 15.55 -11.75 9.87
C ARG A 753 15.50 -11.16 11.28
N LEU A 754 14.56 -11.59 12.10
CA LEU A 754 14.45 -11.17 13.50
C LEU A 754 15.72 -11.54 14.30
N LEU A 755 16.28 -12.73 14.04
CA LEU A 755 17.49 -13.22 14.70
C LEU A 755 18.78 -12.58 14.18
N ARG A 756 18.81 -12.11 12.93
CA ARG A 756 19.99 -11.50 12.27
C ARG A 756 19.61 -10.22 11.50
N PRO A 757 19.41 -9.08 12.19
CA PRO A 757 19.10 -7.81 11.56
C PRO A 757 20.29 -7.22 10.80
N ARG A 758 20.04 -6.42 9.73
CA ARG A 758 21.10 -5.99 8.78
C ARG A 758 22.10 -5.07 9.44
N PHE A 759 21.66 -4.20 10.34
CA PHE A 759 22.55 -3.24 10.98
C PHE A 759 23.56 -3.90 11.94
N LEU A 760 23.36 -5.17 12.32
CA LEU A 760 24.34 -5.96 13.06
C LEU A 760 25.31 -6.74 12.15
N LEU A 761 25.01 -6.82 10.85
CA LEU A 761 25.85 -7.50 9.87
C LEU A 761 26.80 -6.47 9.23
N ASN A 762 27.96 -6.28 9.85
CA ASN A 762 29.12 -5.70 9.17
C ASN A 762 29.60 -6.73 8.14
N ASN A 763 29.31 -6.51 6.85
CA ASN A 763 30.13 -6.87 5.68
C ASN A 763 29.27 -6.93 4.40
N ASP A 764 29.95 -6.78 3.26
CA ASP A 764 29.47 -6.84 1.87
C ASP A 764 28.60 -8.06 1.48
N GLU A 765 28.33 -8.99 2.41
CA GLU A 765 27.38 -10.11 2.25
C GLU A 765 25.90 -9.68 2.26
N ALA A 766 25.61 -8.39 2.48
CA ALA A 766 24.23 -7.87 2.49
C ALA A 766 23.50 -7.92 1.13
N ILE A 767 24.19 -8.34 0.05
CA ILE A 767 23.67 -8.39 -1.32
C ILE A 767 23.53 -9.81 -1.86
N ASP A 768 24.16 -10.83 -1.27
CA ASP A 768 23.96 -12.19 -1.76
C ASP A 768 22.71 -12.84 -1.19
N ALA A 769 21.87 -13.24 -2.13
CA ALA A 769 20.66 -13.98 -1.92
C ALA A 769 20.92 -15.18 -0.98
N ILE A 770 20.18 -15.26 0.13
CA ILE A 770 19.94 -16.56 0.76
C ILE A 770 19.24 -17.42 -0.29
N SER A 771 20.00 -18.29 -0.97
CA SER A 771 19.45 -19.36 -1.79
C SER A 771 18.63 -20.28 -0.88
N ILE A 772 17.33 -20.01 -0.78
CA ILE A 772 16.38 -20.98 -0.27
C ILE A 772 16.05 -21.87 -1.47
N HIS A 773 16.87 -22.89 -1.66
CA HIS A 773 16.53 -24.03 -2.50
C HIS A 773 15.41 -24.83 -1.85
#